data_AF-M5G622-F1
#
_entry.id   AF-M5G622-F1
#
_cell.length_a   1.000
_cell.length_b   1.000
_cell.length_c   1.000
_cell.angle_alpha   90.00
_cell.angle_beta   90.00
_cell.angle_gamma   90.00
#
_symmetry.space_group_name_H-M   'P 1'
#
loop_
_entity.id
_entity.type
_entity.pdbx_description
1 polymer ?
#
loop_
_entity_poly.entity_id
_entity_poly.type
_entity_poly.pdbx_seq_one_letter_code
_entity_poly.pdbx_strand_id
1 'polypeptide(L)'
;MATTEEYRSPHADSLELATKLPPIPTDETTVAEIVDELKACETEPVFALICEKIEEDIFCSYEVAENTKLQPVMHDTMLRLKLGYFGTGKDTPKRIEDTCKAYLAQEVHLAFQPPPALTEPNPSPVQLTFVDVSSQHRKYDDVDTWDPEVVEASRDEPFDHAFMRFRSQANTKYRHPYLPTVTFYVLRNGEEIRIRQTPLSYTVGDHLSQSSEILYIHADDSFHTAQAAWPHSPELRKYEMWKRVLPPYCQTPSNWVDTTPPPSLSLPERPIEGFWIPVPTLCLPVSGLLPLPNTRTPDLIPKLTYIPARAWPSQPEPSTFISIDQASDVCLPSDRLVPPLTLEQAKSLLGRMIQFSDLEPGQEKYRSKYQSRELAFAFGLDSTTMKLYVRDRHGQYKSAAYTLYLRETAHEVHSAPWDPAPEAVRQRQEKEHYGHGIWGLRARLCSWVGVVTLPGDRDAMGVRTGGTEDKKRREEAEQKAADAFWTKVDDAIKLLNPPPVGMTLEEMAGPHPKPVHWEAPFEVGKDGTLLVGDIATCRQMSDFREVRRVRPGVWRAWFVRVGPESKHAEYEGGVESVHMRWFGEGTVDYSNPKAEESEEAKLLEQEGEGKPWERVCVLSVDAGTCGILARSSLSRGGFLRSRFVDLEGVLETLAEGGPGSGMYLSPTHVPGGIVCPSGPGDGGYVLGGRRDGQGRWVRIGLDFWRDLTKGEEEEEEEEEEEEEDE
;
A
#
# COMPACT_ATOMS: atom_id res chain seq x y z
N MET A 1 20.62 0.14 47.35
CA MET A 1 19.85 1.28 47.87
C MET A 1 20.20 2.48 47.01
N ALA A 2 19.44 2.71 45.95
CA ALA A 2 19.48 3.91 45.14
C ALA A 2 18.10 4.55 45.29
N THR A 3 18.07 5.79 45.75
CA THR A 3 16.86 6.58 45.96
C THR A 3 16.22 6.89 44.62
N THR A 4 14.97 6.49 44.44
CA THR A 4 14.10 6.88 43.32
C THR A 4 13.80 8.37 43.43
N GLU A 5 14.49 9.20 42.65
CA GLU A 5 14.02 10.55 42.34
C GLU A 5 12.77 10.43 41.46
N GLU A 6 11.63 10.86 42.00
CA GLU A 6 10.39 11.04 41.25
C GLU A 6 10.65 12.03 40.10
N TYR A 7 10.55 11.53 38.87
CA TYR A 7 10.57 12.35 37.67
C TYR A 7 9.29 13.19 37.64
N ARG A 8 9.31 14.36 38.30
CA ARG A 8 8.26 15.36 38.17
C ARG A 8 8.26 15.84 36.72
N SER A 9 7.13 15.62 36.06
CA SER A 9 6.90 16.10 34.70
C SER A 9 7.06 17.63 34.68
N PRO A 10 7.78 18.22 33.70
CA PRO A 10 7.85 19.67 33.49
C PRO A 10 6.47 20.36 33.40
N HIS A 11 5.41 19.59 33.16
CA HIS A 11 4.02 20.05 33.17
C HIS A 11 3.46 20.35 34.56
N ALA A 12 3.88 19.65 35.62
CA ALA A 12 3.39 19.88 36.97
C ALA A 12 3.86 21.24 37.51
N ASP A 13 5.12 21.58 37.25
CA ASP A 13 5.72 22.85 37.68
C ASP A 13 5.16 24.05 36.91
N SER A 14 4.76 23.86 35.64
CA SER A 14 4.14 24.90 34.80
C SER A 14 2.69 25.20 35.19
N LEU A 15 1.93 24.17 35.58
CA LEU A 15 0.54 24.29 36.08
C LEU A 15 0.49 24.94 37.46
N GLU A 16 1.43 24.62 38.34
CA GLU A 16 1.54 25.25 39.65
C GLU A 16 1.96 26.72 39.55
N LEU A 17 2.80 27.07 38.56
CA LEU A 17 3.19 28.47 38.28
C LEU A 17 2.00 29.32 37.81
N ALA A 18 1.17 28.80 36.90
CA ALA A 18 0.02 29.54 36.33
C ALA A 18 -1.06 29.86 37.37
N THR A 19 -1.20 29.03 38.41
CA THR A 19 -2.15 29.29 39.52
C THR A 19 -1.68 30.34 40.53
N LYS A 20 -0.43 30.82 40.42
CA LYS A 20 0.20 31.73 41.40
C LYS A 20 0.44 33.17 40.88
N LEU A 21 0.06 33.50 39.64
CA LEU A 21 0.25 34.84 39.04
C LEU A 21 -0.93 35.81 39.35
N PRO A 22 -0.68 37.11 39.66
CA PRO A 22 -1.73 38.11 39.95
C PRO A 22 -2.38 38.70 38.68
N PRO A 23 -3.63 39.24 38.77
CA PRO A 23 -4.34 39.86 37.65
C PRO A 23 -3.86 41.29 37.32
N ILE A 24 -4.10 41.71 36.08
CA ILE A 24 -3.49 42.88 35.40
C ILE A 24 -4.17 44.24 35.74
N PRO A 25 -3.43 45.38 35.86
CA PRO A 25 -3.98 46.70 36.21
C PRO A 25 -4.68 47.41 35.03
N THR A 26 -5.62 48.34 35.31
CA THR A 26 -6.55 48.90 34.30
C THR A 26 -6.71 50.44 34.26
N ASP A 27 -5.91 51.25 34.99
CA ASP A 27 -6.07 52.73 35.01
C ASP A 27 -5.06 53.53 34.15
N GLU A 28 -5.53 54.63 33.55
CA GLU A 28 -4.81 55.44 32.54
C GLU A 28 -3.51 56.10 33.04
N THR A 29 -3.41 56.39 34.35
CA THR A 29 -2.27 57.11 34.92
C THR A 29 -1.04 56.20 34.95
N THR A 30 -1.24 54.95 35.37
CA THR A 30 -0.20 53.92 35.42
C THR A 30 0.28 53.53 34.02
N VAL A 31 -0.59 53.56 33.01
CA VAL A 31 -0.23 53.27 31.61
C VAL A 31 0.68 54.35 31.01
N ALA A 32 0.44 55.63 31.32
CA ALA A 32 1.27 56.73 30.82
C ALA A 32 2.69 56.71 31.39
N GLU A 33 2.84 56.35 32.67
CA GLU A 33 4.15 56.25 33.35
C GLU A 33 5.02 55.13 32.73
N ILE A 34 4.42 54.00 32.36
CA ILE A 34 5.12 52.85 31.74
C ILE A 34 5.62 53.20 30.32
N VAL A 35 4.86 53.98 29.55
CA VAL A 35 5.21 54.39 28.18
C VAL A 35 6.41 55.35 28.16
N ASP A 36 6.53 56.22 29.16
CA ASP A 36 7.67 57.14 29.25
C ASP A 36 8.94 56.44 29.77
N GLU A 37 8.80 55.40 30.60
CA GLU A 37 9.91 54.55 31.05
C GLU A 37 10.52 53.72 29.89
N LEU A 38 9.67 53.25 28.97
CA LEU A 38 10.08 52.53 27.74
C LEU A 38 10.92 53.37 26.78
N LYS A 39 10.57 54.65 26.60
CA LYS A 39 11.29 55.56 25.69
C LYS A 39 12.69 55.92 26.19
N ALA A 40 12.93 55.76 27.50
CA ALA A 40 14.20 56.06 28.14
C ALA A 40 15.17 54.85 28.17
N CYS A 41 14.79 53.70 27.64
CA CYS A 41 15.59 52.47 27.73
C CYS A 41 16.62 52.35 26.60
N GLU A 42 17.91 52.35 26.96
CA GLU A 42 19.03 52.36 25.99
C GLU A 42 19.67 50.97 25.74
N THR A 43 19.23 49.89 26.42
CA THR A 43 19.88 48.56 26.31
C THR A 43 18.91 47.36 26.26
N GLU A 44 19.33 46.33 25.53
CA GLU A 44 18.59 45.10 25.21
C GLU A 44 18.10 44.26 26.43
N PRO A 45 18.88 44.09 27.52
CA PRO A 45 18.43 43.32 28.68
C PRO A 45 17.31 43.99 29.47
N VAL A 46 17.28 45.32 29.50
CA VAL A 46 16.21 46.11 30.15
C VAL A 46 14.95 46.11 29.29
N PHE A 47 15.11 46.14 27.97
CA PHE A 47 14.02 46.01 27.01
C PHE A 47 13.31 44.64 27.10
N ALA A 48 14.05 43.54 27.29
CA ALA A 48 13.47 42.20 27.46
C ALA A 48 12.62 42.07 28.73
N LEU A 49 13.05 42.68 29.84
CA LEU A 49 12.32 42.71 31.12
C LEU A 49 11.04 43.56 31.06
N ILE A 50 11.01 44.59 30.22
CA ILE A 50 9.80 45.40 30.00
C ILE A 50 8.86 44.71 29.00
N CYS A 51 9.38 43.97 28.00
CA CYS A 51 8.57 43.17 27.09
C CYS A 51 7.83 42.02 27.80
N GLU A 52 8.47 41.38 28.78
CA GLU A 52 7.83 40.36 29.64
C GLU A 52 6.67 40.97 30.46
N LYS A 53 6.81 42.22 30.88
CA LYS A 53 5.78 43.01 31.59
C LYS A 53 4.64 43.50 30.68
N ILE A 54 4.96 43.83 29.42
CA ILE A 54 3.99 44.19 28.37
C ILE A 54 3.18 42.97 27.91
N GLU A 55 3.79 41.77 27.84
CA GLU A 55 3.07 40.52 27.55
C GLU A 55 2.06 40.16 28.64
N GLU A 56 2.31 40.56 29.88
CA GLU A 56 1.28 40.55 30.93
C GLU A 56 0.18 41.60 30.65
N ASP A 57 0.49 42.85 30.30
CA ASP A 57 -0.50 43.91 30.08
C ASP A 57 -1.30 43.81 28.76
N ILE A 58 -0.81 43.09 27.75
CA ILE A 58 -1.45 42.86 26.43
C ILE A 58 -2.85 42.21 26.58
N PHE A 59 -3.14 41.54 27.70
CA PHE A 59 -4.45 40.97 27.98
C PHE A 59 -5.57 42.03 28.12
N CYS A 60 -5.26 43.30 28.40
CA CYS A 60 -6.26 44.36 28.62
C CYS A 60 -6.58 45.22 27.39
N SER A 61 -6.06 44.87 26.21
CA SER A 61 -6.21 45.67 24.97
C SER A 61 -7.55 45.46 24.23
N TYR A 62 -8.65 45.19 24.94
CA TYR A 62 -9.97 44.97 24.34
C TYR A 62 -10.83 46.24 24.20
N GLU A 63 -10.41 47.41 24.69
CA GLU A 63 -11.29 48.60 24.77
C GLU A 63 -10.82 49.87 24.05
N VAL A 64 -9.74 49.81 23.26
CA VAL A 64 -9.29 50.97 22.44
C VAL A 64 -9.95 50.98 21.04
N ALA A 65 -10.75 49.97 20.73
CA ALA A 65 -11.37 49.79 19.41
C ALA A 65 -12.46 50.81 19.06
N GLU A 66 -12.97 51.62 20.00
CA GLU A 66 -14.10 52.51 19.71
C GLU A 66 -13.76 53.93 19.21
N ASN A 67 -12.52 54.44 19.25
CA ASN A 67 -12.33 55.89 19.04
C ASN A 67 -11.26 56.43 18.06
N THR A 68 -10.43 55.64 17.35
CA THR A 68 -9.39 56.24 16.48
C THR A 68 -9.30 55.63 15.08
N LYS A 69 -9.90 56.32 14.11
CA LYS A 69 -9.96 55.99 12.67
C LYS A 69 -8.60 56.07 11.96
N LEU A 70 -7.68 55.14 12.23
CA LEU A 70 -6.44 54.97 11.45
C LEU A 70 -6.48 53.67 10.63
N GLN A 71 -6.91 53.86 9.38
CA GLN A 71 -7.13 52.87 8.32
C GLN A 71 -5.83 52.54 7.54
N PRO A 72 -5.84 51.60 6.58
CA PRO A 72 -5.86 50.14 6.61
C PRO A 72 -4.45 49.55 6.34
N VAL A 73 -3.42 50.38 6.23
CA VAL A 73 -2.05 49.98 5.81
C VAL A 73 -1.30 49.25 6.93
N MET A 74 -1.51 49.65 8.20
CA MET A 74 -1.03 48.88 9.35
C MET A 74 -1.84 47.60 9.57
N HIS A 75 -3.15 47.60 9.26
CA HIS A 75 -3.98 46.39 9.30
C HIS A 75 -3.46 45.34 8.30
N ASP A 76 -3.07 45.74 7.09
CA ASP A 76 -2.53 44.83 6.08
C ASP A 76 -1.10 44.35 6.41
N THR A 77 -0.28 45.20 7.05
CA THR A 77 1.10 44.83 7.45
C THR A 77 1.12 43.95 8.71
N MET A 78 0.27 44.23 9.71
CA MET A 78 0.02 43.34 10.85
C MET A 78 -0.65 42.05 10.42
N LEU A 79 -1.57 42.07 9.46
CA LEU A 79 -2.12 40.85 8.86
C LEU A 79 -1.03 40.05 8.19
N ARG A 80 -0.16 40.65 7.36
CA ARG A 80 0.91 39.92 6.65
C ARG A 80 1.95 39.29 7.59
N LEU A 81 2.27 39.91 8.72
CA LEU A 81 3.10 39.32 9.77
C LEU A 81 2.33 38.31 10.65
N LYS A 82 1.01 38.47 10.81
CA LYS A 82 0.09 37.43 11.35
C LYS A 82 -0.18 36.27 10.36
N LEU A 83 0.05 36.43 9.06
CA LEU A 83 -0.40 35.53 7.97
C LEU A 83 0.68 34.56 7.44
N GLY A 84 1.87 34.54 8.03
CA GLY A 84 2.99 33.68 7.62
C GLY A 84 2.86 32.19 7.95
N TYR A 85 1.84 31.74 8.68
CA TYR A 85 1.70 30.33 9.07
C TYR A 85 0.24 29.82 8.94
N PHE A 86 -0.19 29.73 7.68
CA PHE A 86 -1.08 28.72 7.07
C PHE A 86 -2.62 28.77 7.17
N GLY A 87 -3.24 28.73 5.96
CA GLY A 87 -4.64 28.34 5.69
C GLY A 87 -4.88 26.81 5.77
N THR A 88 -6.06 26.24 5.46
CA THR A 88 -7.07 26.60 4.45
C THR A 88 -8.46 26.00 4.75
N GLY A 89 -9.48 26.56 4.09
CA GLY A 89 -10.78 25.95 3.78
C GLY A 89 -11.56 26.89 2.86
N LYS A 90 -11.82 26.50 1.60
CA LYS A 90 -12.02 27.39 0.44
C LYS A 90 -13.43 27.89 0.14
N ASP A 91 -14.50 27.39 0.78
CA ASP A 91 -15.85 27.60 0.22
C ASP A 91 -16.90 28.23 1.17
N THR A 92 -16.47 29.04 2.14
CA THR A 92 -17.40 29.94 2.85
C THR A 92 -16.79 31.34 2.96
N PRO A 93 -17.46 32.41 2.48
CA PRO A 93 -16.96 33.79 2.59
C PRO A 93 -16.93 34.34 4.02
N LYS A 94 -17.29 33.53 5.02
CA LYS A 94 -17.16 33.87 6.44
C LYS A 94 -16.15 32.93 7.09
N ARG A 95 -14.90 33.38 7.22
CA ARG A 95 -13.92 32.74 8.11
C ARG A 95 -14.35 33.01 9.54
N ILE A 96 -14.37 31.98 10.38
CA ILE A 96 -14.44 32.14 11.84
C ILE A 96 -13.21 32.96 12.25
N GLU A 97 -13.44 34.13 12.83
CA GLU A 97 -12.41 35.06 13.29
C GLU A 97 -11.50 34.39 14.33
N ASP A 98 -10.22 34.75 14.34
CA ASP A 98 -9.23 34.07 15.20
C ASP A 98 -9.50 34.28 16.71
N THR A 99 -10.19 35.36 17.06
CA THR A 99 -10.78 35.61 18.39
C THR A 99 -11.79 34.53 18.78
N CYS A 100 -12.68 34.14 17.86
CA CYS A 100 -13.61 33.04 18.09
C CYS A 100 -12.87 31.70 18.27
N LYS A 101 -11.75 31.46 17.58
CA LYS A 101 -10.97 30.22 17.75
C LYS A 101 -10.24 30.16 19.09
N ALA A 102 -9.63 31.27 19.52
CA ALA A 102 -8.97 31.35 20.83
C ALA A 102 -9.98 31.18 21.97
N TYR A 103 -11.13 31.84 21.85
CA TYR A 103 -12.27 31.66 22.76
C TYR A 103 -12.73 30.20 22.81
N LEU A 104 -12.94 29.56 21.65
CA LEU A 104 -13.33 28.16 21.59
C LEU A 104 -12.27 27.23 22.20
N ALA A 105 -10.99 27.50 22.01
CA ALA A 105 -9.92 26.73 22.63
C ALA A 105 -9.93 26.85 24.16
N GLN A 106 -10.18 28.06 24.69
CA GLN A 106 -10.36 28.30 26.12
C GLN A 106 -11.59 27.55 26.64
N GLU A 107 -12.73 27.65 25.97
CA GLU A 107 -13.95 26.92 26.36
C GLU A 107 -13.74 25.41 26.37
N VAL A 108 -13.03 24.86 25.38
CA VAL A 108 -12.67 23.45 25.38
C VAL A 108 -11.80 23.12 26.58
N HIS A 109 -10.73 23.88 26.83
CA HIS A 109 -9.84 23.64 27.97
C HIS A 109 -10.61 23.65 29.31
N LEU A 110 -11.56 24.57 29.47
CA LEU A 110 -12.45 24.63 30.64
C LEU A 110 -13.34 23.40 30.78
N ALA A 111 -13.78 22.80 29.67
CA ALA A 111 -14.56 21.55 29.72
C ALA A 111 -13.75 20.38 30.31
N PHE A 112 -12.41 20.41 30.24
CA PHE A 112 -11.51 19.39 30.76
C PHE A 112 -10.96 19.68 32.15
N GLN A 113 -11.19 20.89 32.68
CA GLN A 113 -10.76 21.23 34.03
C GLN A 113 -11.58 20.44 35.05
N PRO A 114 -10.93 19.94 36.12
CA PRO A 114 -11.68 19.37 37.23
C PRO A 114 -12.62 20.43 37.82
N PRO A 115 -13.84 20.03 38.24
CA PRO A 115 -14.77 20.97 38.83
C PRO A 115 -14.18 21.62 40.09
N PRO A 116 -14.42 22.91 40.35
CA PRO A 116 -13.98 23.57 41.57
C PRO A 116 -14.52 22.84 42.81
N ALA A 117 -13.63 22.44 43.72
CA ALA A 117 -14.02 21.78 44.95
C ALA A 117 -14.92 22.69 45.80
N LEU A 118 -15.88 22.08 46.49
CA LEU A 118 -16.62 22.77 47.54
C LEU A 118 -15.65 23.05 48.69
N THR A 119 -15.66 24.27 49.20
CA THR A 119 -14.88 24.63 50.38
C THR A 119 -15.45 23.89 51.58
N GLU A 120 -14.67 22.99 52.18
CA GLU A 120 -15.05 22.30 53.41
C GLU A 120 -14.42 22.98 54.63
N PRO A 121 -15.20 23.24 55.70
CA PRO A 121 -16.64 23.07 55.83
C PRO A 121 -17.43 24.16 55.05
N ASN A 122 -18.52 23.78 54.38
CA ASN A 122 -19.39 24.74 53.69
C ASN A 122 -20.30 25.44 54.71
N PRO A 123 -20.10 26.75 54.98
CA PRO A 123 -20.81 27.46 56.04
C PRO A 123 -22.27 27.75 55.68
N SER A 124 -22.64 27.71 54.40
CA SER A 124 -23.94 28.14 53.89
C SER A 124 -24.42 27.26 52.71
N PRO A 125 -24.63 25.94 52.92
CA PRO A 125 -24.95 25.01 51.85
C PRO A 125 -26.30 25.30 51.21
N VAL A 126 -26.32 25.32 49.88
CA VAL A 126 -27.51 25.49 49.05
C VAL A 126 -27.45 24.54 47.84
N GLN A 127 -28.61 24.25 47.27
CA GLN A 127 -28.73 23.46 46.06
C GLN A 127 -29.29 24.31 44.93
N LEU A 128 -28.63 24.29 43.79
CA LEU A 128 -29.05 24.96 42.57
C LEU A 128 -29.60 23.92 41.60
N THR A 129 -30.76 24.18 41.02
CA THR A 129 -31.37 23.30 40.02
C THR A 129 -31.19 23.92 38.64
N PHE A 130 -30.41 23.28 37.78
CA PHE A 130 -30.20 23.67 36.40
C PHE A 130 -31.25 22.99 35.51
N VAL A 131 -32.05 23.78 34.81
CA VAL A 131 -33.15 23.30 33.97
C VAL A 131 -32.82 23.62 32.51
N ASP A 132 -32.77 22.59 31.69
CA ASP A 132 -32.51 22.72 30.27
C ASP A 132 -33.75 23.25 29.53
N VAL A 133 -33.56 24.31 28.74
CA VAL A 133 -34.60 24.89 27.88
C VAL A 133 -34.15 24.97 26.42
N SER A 134 -33.13 24.20 26.03
CA SER A 134 -32.54 24.23 24.69
C SER A 134 -33.55 23.95 23.59
N SER A 135 -34.40 22.92 23.74
CA SER A 135 -35.44 22.57 22.76
C SER A 135 -36.55 23.63 22.61
N GLN A 136 -36.73 24.48 23.62
CA GLN A 136 -37.68 25.60 23.58
C GLN A 136 -37.08 26.80 22.85
N HIS A 137 -35.75 26.86 22.74
CA HIS A 137 -35.00 27.94 22.16
C HIS A 137 -34.82 27.74 20.64
N ARG A 138 -35.82 28.20 19.86
CA ARG A 138 -35.97 28.05 18.39
C ARG A 138 -34.74 28.34 17.51
N LYS A 139 -33.70 28.98 18.04
CA LYS A 139 -32.50 29.32 17.29
C LYS A 139 -31.66 28.09 16.93
N TYR A 140 -31.79 27.00 17.70
CA TYR A 140 -30.88 25.86 17.68
C TYR A 140 -31.48 24.56 17.08
N ASP A 141 -32.77 24.54 16.70
CA ASP A 141 -33.49 23.35 16.18
C ASP A 141 -33.20 22.03 16.93
N ASP A 142 -32.82 22.13 18.22
CA ASP A 142 -32.39 20.99 19.01
C ASP A 142 -33.61 20.23 19.53
N VAL A 143 -33.57 18.91 19.37
CA VAL A 143 -34.59 17.98 19.86
C VAL A 143 -34.14 17.28 21.13
N ASP A 144 -32.87 17.44 21.54
CA ASP A 144 -32.35 16.95 22.81
C ASP A 144 -32.85 17.82 23.96
N THR A 145 -33.21 17.21 25.08
CA THR A 145 -33.57 17.93 26.31
C THR A 145 -33.08 17.11 27.50
N TRP A 146 -32.27 17.71 28.35
CA TRP A 146 -31.65 17.04 29.49
C TRP A 146 -32.54 17.12 30.74
N ASP A 147 -32.48 16.09 31.57
CA ASP A 147 -33.14 16.12 32.87
C ASP A 147 -32.51 17.23 33.75
N PRO A 148 -33.29 17.87 34.63
CA PRO A 148 -32.75 18.86 35.55
C PRO A 148 -31.59 18.32 36.39
N GLU A 149 -30.52 19.12 36.50
CA GLU A 149 -29.32 18.76 37.26
C GLU A 149 -29.22 19.58 38.53
N VAL A 150 -29.04 18.89 39.66
CA VAL A 150 -28.88 19.54 40.97
C VAL A 150 -27.40 19.62 41.32
N VAL A 151 -26.94 20.81 41.68
CA VAL A 151 -25.55 21.07 42.08
C VAL A 151 -25.51 21.68 43.47
N GLU A 152 -24.64 21.12 44.30
CA GLU A 152 -24.33 21.68 45.62
C GLU A 152 -23.43 22.91 45.51
N ALA A 153 -23.74 23.91 46.33
CA ALA A 153 -23.10 25.21 46.34
C ALA A 153 -23.08 25.84 47.74
N SER A 154 -22.30 26.91 47.89
CA SER A 154 -22.29 27.82 49.03
C SER A 154 -22.91 29.14 48.60
N ARG A 155 -23.69 29.81 49.46
CA ARG A 155 -24.27 31.13 49.10
C ARG A 155 -23.21 32.17 48.76
N ASP A 156 -22.05 32.06 49.40
CA ASP A 156 -21.00 33.09 49.35
C ASP A 156 -19.97 32.82 48.25
N GLU A 157 -20.07 31.68 47.53
CA GLU A 157 -19.12 31.37 46.46
C GLU A 157 -19.48 32.08 45.13
N PRO A 158 -18.50 32.28 44.24
CA PRO A 158 -18.76 32.77 42.89
C PRO A 158 -19.72 31.84 42.12
N PHE A 159 -20.74 32.41 41.48
CA PHE A 159 -21.70 31.63 40.68
C PHE A 159 -21.02 30.75 39.62
N ASP A 160 -19.94 31.27 39.02
CA ASP A 160 -19.15 30.56 38.02
C ASP A 160 -18.56 29.24 38.55
N HIS A 161 -18.25 29.13 39.85
CA HIS A 161 -17.77 27.88 40.44
C HIS A 161 -18.87 26.81 40.47
N ALA A 162 -20.07 27.17 40.94
CA ALA A 162 -21.22 26.29 40.91
C ALA A 162 -21.62 25.90 39.49
N PHE A 163 -21.51 26.84 38.54
CA PHE A 163 -21.72 26.55 37.14
C PHE A 163 -20.70 25.56 36.56
N MET A 164 -19.41 25.72 36.87
CA MET A 164 -18.38 24.80 36.39
C MET A 164 -18.60 23.37 36.94
N ARG A 165 -19.12 23.25 38.17
CA ARG A 165 -19.58 21.96 38.71
C ARG A 165 -20.75 21.38 37.90
N PHE A 166 -21.78 22.19 37.62
CA PHE A 166 -22.89 21.80 36.74
C PHE A 166 -22.40 21.32 35.37
N ARG A 167 -21.53 22.11 34.72
CA ARG A 167 -20.97 21.80 33.41
C ARG A 167 -20.24 20.45 33.42
N SER A 168 -19.43 20.21 34.44
CA SER A 168 -18.70 18.95 34.60
C SER A 168 -19.66 17.76 34.76
N GLN A 169 -20.68 17.90 35.62
CA GLN A 169 -21.71 16.89 35.86
C GLN A 169 -22.54 16.60 34.61
N ALA A 170 -23.02 17.64 33.92
CA ALA A 170 -23.82 17.51 32.72
C ALA A 170 -23.02 16.87 31.57
N ASN A 171 -21.78 17.32 31.33
CA ASN A 171 -20.91 16.68 30.34
C ASN A 171 -20.61 15.22 30.67
N THR A 172 -20.40 14.88 31.94
CA THR A 172 -20.17 13.49 32.38
C THR A 172 -21.36 12.59 32.07
N LYS A 173 -22.60 13.13 32.19
CA LYS A 173 -23.84 12.36 32.02
C LYS A 173 -24.32 12.27 30.57
N TYR A 174 -24.20 13.37 29.82
CA TYR A 174 -24.85 13.54 28.52
C TYR A 174 -23.89 13.64 27.34
N ARG A 175 -22.58 13.77 27.57
CA ARG A 175 -21.62 14.02 26.49
C ARG A 175 -20.40 13.11 26.57
N HIS A 176 -19.78 12.90 25.41
CA HIS A 176 -18.58 12.09 25.31
C HIS A 176 -17.40 12.87 25.90
N PRO A 177 -16.50 12.25 26.71
CA PRO A 177 -15.39 12.96 27.34
C PRO A 177 -14.49 13.70 26.33
N TYR A 178 -14.31 13.16 25.12
CA TYR A 178 -13.52 13.81 24.05
C TYR A 178 -14.28 14.81 23.17
N LEU A 179 -15.61 14.93 23.34
CA LEU A 179 -16.48 15.87 22.62
C LEU A 179 -17.51 16.46 23.60
N PRO A 180 -17.07 17.18 24.66
CA PRO A 180 -17.97 17.79 25.62
C PRO A 180 -18.74 18.96 24.97
N THR A 181 -19.89 19.31 25.55
CA THR A 181 -20.54 20.58 25.28
C THR A 181 -19.65 21.70 25.82
N VAL A 182 -19.29 22.61 24.91
CA VAL A 182 -18.39 23.73 25.19
C VAL A 182 -19.13 25.01 25.52
N THR A 183 -20.35 25.17 25.01
CA THR A 183 -21.07 26.44 25.11
C THR A 183 -22.39 26.23 25.84
N PHE A 184 -22.48 26.85 27.00
CA PHE A 184 -23.69 26.95 27.79
C PHE A 184 -24.05 28.42 27.98
N TYR A 185 -25.33 28.74 27.80
CA TYR A 185 -25.89 30.05 28.08
C TYR A 185 -26.83 29.91 29.26
N VAL A 186 -26.73 30.80 30.24
CA VAL A 186 -27.73 30.90 31.30
C VAL A 186 -28.72 31.99 30.91
N LEU A 187 -30.01 31.69 31.02
CA LEU A 187 -31.05 32.68 30.80
C LEU A 187 -31.31 33.42 32.11
N ARG A 188 -31.01 34.72 32.14
CA ARG A 188 -31.40 35.60 33.24
C ARG A 188 -32.33 36.68 32.71
N ASN A 189 -33.51 36.80 33.29
CA ASN A 189 -34.53 37.76 32.85
C ASN A 189 -34.87 37.69 31.34
N GLY A 190 -34.73 36.51 30.74
CA GLY A 190 -34.95 36.30 29.30
C GLY A 190 -33.76 36.66 28.39
N GLU A 191 -32.63 37.09 28.95
CA GLU A 191 -31.41 37.36 28.19
C GLU A 191 -30.41 36.19 28.27
N GLU A 192 -29.79 35.85 27.14
CA GLU A 192 -28.71 34.87 27.04
C GLU A 192 -27.43 35.47 27.65
N ILE A 193 -27.06 35.02 28.85
CA ILE A 193 -25.83 35.41 29.51
C ILE A 193 -24.79 34.29 29.36
N ARG A 194 -23.65 34.63 28.76
CA ARG A 194 -22.47 33.77 28.76
C ARG A 194 -21.75 33.88 30.09
N ILE A 195 -21.26 32.75 30.55
CA ILE A 195 -20.64 32.63 31.86
C ILE A 195 -19.18 33.08 31.77
N ARG A 196 -18.67 33.72 32.82
CA ARG A 196 -17.45 34.57 32.84
C ARG A 196 -17.58 35.95 32.19
N GLN A 197 -18.75 36.30 31.63
CA GLN A 197 -19.15 37.69 31.43
C GLN A 197 -20.00 38.22 32.59
N THR A 198 -20.20 37.37 33.60
CA THR A 198 -20.73 37.73 34.91
C THR A 198 -19.72 38.63 35.63
N PRO A 199 -20.16 39.73 36.27
CA PRO A 199 -19.27 40.52 37.11
C PRO A 199 -18.58 39.63 38.14
N LEU A 200 -17.28 39.83 38.38
CA LEU A 200 -16.47 39.04 39.32
C LEU A 200 -17.08 38.97 40.75
N SER A 201 -17.95 39.92 41.09
CA SER A 201 -18.66 39.99 42.36
C SER A 201 -19.95 39.17 42.43
N TYR A 202 -20.39 38.51 41.36
CA TYR A 202 -21.69 37.82 41.32
C TYR A 202 -21.62 36.44 42.00
N THR A 203 -22.31 36.31 43.13
CA THR A 203 -22.34 35.12 43.98
C THR A 203 -23.55 34.22 43.70
N VAL A 204 -23.53 33.01 44.24
CA VAL A 204 -24.70 32.13 44.27
C VAL A 204 -25.86 32.77 45.05
N GLY A 205 -25.58 33.48 46.14
CA GLY A 205 -26.57 34.23 46.93
C GLY A 205 -27.29 35.29 46.10
N ASP A 206 -26.56 36.01 45.24
CA ASP A 206 -27.15 36.99 44.33
C ASP A 206 -28.13 36.34 43.35
N HIS A 207 -27.82 35.14 42.85
CA HIS A 207 -28.73 34.38 41.98
C HIS A 207 -29.98 33.91 42.73
N LEU A 208 -29.80 33.32 43.91
CA LEU A 208 -30.89 32.80 44.73
C LEU A 208 -31.89 33.88 45.19
N SER A 209 -31.48 35.15 45.20
CA SER A 209 -32.39 36.27 45.45
C SER A 209 -33.47 36.44 44.37
N GLN A 210 -33.21 35.89 43.16
CA GLN A 210 -34.10 35.98 42.00
C GLN A 210 -34.84 34.66 41.75
N SER A 211 -34.12 33.53 41.77
CA SER A 211 -34.66 32.20 41.46
C SER A 211 -33.81 31.10 42.07
N SER A 212 -34.44 29.97 42.44
CA SER A 212 -33.73 28.72 42.77
C SER A 212 -33.42 27.86 41.54
N GLU A 213 -34.10 28.14 40.43
CA GLU A 213 -33.93 27.46 39.15
C GLU A 213 -33.10 28.30 38.19
N ILE A 214 -32.09 27.68 37.61
CA ILE A 214 -31.22 28.26 36.59
C ILE A 214 -31.62 27.66 35.25
N LEU A 215 -32.31 28.45 34.43
CA LEU A 215 -32.62 28.07 33.07
C LEU A 215 -31.35 28.19 32.21
N TYR A 216 -31.02 27.17 31.44
CA TYR A 216 -29.85 27.19 30.56
C TYR A 216 -30.14 26.61 29.17
N ILE A 217 -29.28 26.99 28.23
CA ILE A 217 -29.25 26.47 26.86
C ILE A 217 -27.87 25.87 26.63
N HIS A 218 -27.80 24.62 26.19
CA HIS A 218 -26.58 24.04 25.64
C HIS A 218 -26.58 24.29 24.12
N ALA A 219 -25.64 25.11 23.65
CA ALA A 219 -25.56 25.44 22.23
C ALA A 219 -24.65 24.46 21.50
N ASP A 220 -25.18 23.26 21.28
CA ASP A 220 -24.50 22.18 20.55
C ASP A 220 -24.59 22.34 19.02
N ASP A 221 -25.00 23.53 18.55
CA ASP A 221 -25.69 23.82 17.27
C ASP A 221 -25.01 23.46 15.97
N SER A 222 -23.83 22.91 16.05
CA SER A 222 -23.39 21.94 15.08
C SER A 222 -22.18 21.29 15.70
N PHE A 223 -21.99 20.03 15.35
CA PHE A 223 -20.71 19.35 15.33
C PHE A 223 -19.52 20.31 15.09
N HIS A 224 -19.69 21.37 14.30
CA HIS A 224 -18.69 22.41 14.06
C HIS A 224 -18.13 23.12 15.30
N THR A 225 -18.84 23.38 16.40
CA THR A 225 -18.27 24.22 17.47
C THR A 225 -17.19 23.49 18.28
N ALA A 226 -17.51 22.33 18.85
CA ALA A 226 -16.53 21.49 19.55
C ALA A 226 -15.53 20.84 18.57
N GLN A 227 -15.98 20.39 17.38
CA GLN A 227 -15.09 19.78 16.39
C GLN A 227 -14.16 20.79 15.70
N ALA A 228 -14.56 22.06 15.52
CA ALA A 228 -13.65 23.10 15.04
C ALA A 228 -12.71 23.59 16.13
N ALA A 229 -13.07 23.44 17.41
CA ALA A 229 -12.18 23.69 18.53
C ALA A 229 -11.20 22.53 18.80
N TRP A 230 -11.51 21.33 18.29
CA TRP A 230 -10.71 20.10 18.43
C TRP A 230 -9.25 20.26 18.00
N PRO A 231 -8.97 20.83 16.81
CA PRO A 231 -7.62 21.08 16.36
C PRO A 231 -6.96 22.21 17.14
N HIS A 232 -7.56 22.79 18.18
CA HIS A 232 -6.98 23.87 18.98
C HIS A 232 -6.80 23.50 20.46
N SER A 233 -7.45 22.46 20.96
CA SER A 233 -7.25 21.97 22.33
C SER A 233 -5.99 21.12 22.46
N PRO A 234 -5.07 21.45 23.39
CA PRO A 234 -3.92 20.62 23.72
C PRO A 234 -4.32 19.22 24.18
N GLU A 235 -5.39 19.08 24.95
CA GLU A 235 -5.89 17.81 25.50
C GLU A 235 -6.38 16.89 24.38
N LEU A 236 -6.95 17.46 23.32
CA LEU A 236 -7.57 16.71 22.24
C LEU A 236 -6.65 16.51 21.01
N ARG A 237 -5.64 17.38 20.82
CA ARG A 237 -4.57 17.21 19.81
C ARG A 237 -3.63 16.04 20.10
N LYS A 238 -3.45 15.69 21.38
CA LYS A 238 -2.28 14.92 21.86
C LYS A 238 -2.36 13.40 21.68
N TYR A 239 -3.51 12.84 21.30
CA TYR A 239 -3.67 11.38 21.34
C TYR A 239 -4.13 10.81 20.01
N GLU A 240 -3.22 10.05 19.38
CA GLU A 240 -3.59 8.98 18.47
C GLU A 240 -4.78 8.21 19.05
N MET A 241 -5.74 7.84 18.21
CA MET A 241 -7.01 7.32 18.69
C MET A 241 -6.87 6.07 19.59
N TRP A 242 -5.82 5.27 19.39
CA TRP A 242 -5.50 4.10 20.21
C TRP A 242 -4.70 4.39 21.49
N LYS A 243 -4.11 5.58 21.64
CA LYS A 243 -3.43 6.02 22.88
C LYS A 243 -4.39 6.71 23.87
N ARG A 244 -5.65 6.88 23.48
CA ARG A 244 -6.68 7.54 24.29
C ARG A 244 -7.01 6.74 25.55
N VAL A 245 -7.03 7.42 26.69
CA VAL A 245 -7.43 6.85 27.98
C VAL A 245 -8.78 7.46 28.39
N LEU A 246 -9.80 6.61 28.50
CA LEU A 246 -11.12 7.03 28.93
C LEU A 246 -11.12 7.30 30.44
N PRO A 247 -11.86 8.32 30.91
CA PRO A 247 -12.01 8.57 32.33
C PRO A 247 -12.78 7.42 33.02
N PRO A 248 -12.64 7.26 34.35
CA PRO A 248 -13.26 6.14 35.07
C PRO A 248 -14.78 6.03 34.94
N TYR A 249 -15.49 7.13 34.65
CA TYR A 249 -16.94 7.15 34.45
C TYR A 249 -17.36 6.72 33.04
N CYS A 250 -16.46 6.71 32.06
CA CYS A 250 -16.74 6.38 30.66
C CYS A 250 -16.12 5.03 30.31
N GLN A 251 -16.67 3.95 30.87
CA GLN A 251 -16.20 2.59 30.62
C GLN A 251 -17.05 1.89 29.57
N THR A 252 -16.43 0.94 28.87
CA THR A 252 -17.12 0.11 27.88
C THR A 252 -18.14 -0.78 28.59
N PRO A 253 -19.45 -0.65 28.28
CA PRO A 253 -20.48 -1.47 28.90
C PRO A 253 -20.29 -2.96 28.63
N SER A 254 -20.61 -3.79 29.62
CA SER A 254 -20.48 -5.25 29.50
C SER A 254 -21.48 -5.87 28.52
N ASN A 255 -22.60 -5.19 28.25
CA ASN A 255 -23.65 -5.63 27.32
C ASN A 255 -23.35 -5.33 25.84
N TRP A 256 -22.24 -4.63 25.54
CA TRP A 256 -21.78 -4.45 24.17
C TRP A 256 -21.23 -5.76 23.61
N VAL A 257 -21.24 -5.90 22.28
CA VAL A 257 -20.89 -7.15 21.62
C VAL A 257 -19.38 -7.27 21.38
N ASP A 258 -18.86 -8.50 21.45
CA ASP A 258 -17.48 -8.78 21.08
C ASP A 258 -17.32 -8.80 19.56
N THR A 259 -16.27 -8.17 19.07
CA THR A 259 -15.99 -8.02 17.64
C THR A 259 -15.17 -9.19 17.13
N THR A 260 -15.49 -9.72 15.95
CA THR A 260 -14.63 -10.70 15.29
C THR A 260 -13.33 -10.04 14.79
N PRO A 261 -12.15 -10.47 15.28
CA PRO A 261 -10.89 -9.86 14.89
C PRO A 261 -10.59 -10.04 13.40
N PRO A 262 -9.85 -9.10 12.78
CA PRO A 262 -9.32 -9.29 11.43
C PRO A 262 -8.42 -10.54 11.35
N PRO A 263 -8.44 -11.29 10.23
CA PRO A 263 -7.67 -12.53 10.11
C PRO A 263 -6.18 -12.38 10.39
N SER A 264 -5.59 -11.22 10.08
CA SER A 264 -4.15 -11.00 10.28
C SER A 264 -3.79 -10.49 11.68
N LEU A 265 -4.75 -10.29 12.58
CA LEU A 265 -4.48 -9.74 13.92
C LEU A 265 -3.58 -10.66 14.75
N SER A 266 -3.65 -11.98 14.53
CA SER A 266 -2.80 -12.96 15.22
C SER A 266 -1.42 -13.14 14.56
N LEU A 267 -1.19 -12.54 13.40
CA LEU A 267 0.09 -12.60 12.70
C LEU A 267 1.05 -11.52 13.23
N PRO A 268 2.38 -11.70 13.07
CA PRO A 268 3.34 -10.66 13.38
C PRO A 268 3.02 -9.35 12.65
N GLU A 269 3.18 -8.22 13.33
CA GLU A 269 2.95 -6.90 12.74
C GLU A 269 3.82 -6.72 11.49
N ARG A 270 3.23 -6.11 10.45
CA ARG A 270 3.90 -5.79 9.19
C ARG A 270 3.87 -4.29 8.96
N PRO A 271 4.78 -3.52 9.58
CA PRO A 271 4.66 -2.06 9.66
C PRO A 271 4.59 -1.37 8.28
N ILE A 272 5.27 -1.93 7.28
CA ILE A 272 5.32 -1.42 5.90
C ILE A 272 4.03 -1.72 5.12
N GLU A 273 3.44 -2.91 5.31
CA GLU A 273 2.24 -3.37 4.60
C GLU A 273 0.94 -2.91 5.29
N GLY A 274 1.05 -2.50 6.55
CA GLY A 274 -0.07 -2.15 7.42
C GLY A 274 -0.46 -3.31 8.35
N PHE A 275 -1.03 -2.95 9.50
CA PHE A 275 -1.49 -3.88 10.53
C PHE A 275 -2.72 -3.32 11.25
N TRP A 276 -3.37 -4.15 12.06
CA TRP A 276 -4.59 -3.78 12.78
C TRP A 276 -4.29 -3.45 14.24
N ILE A 277 -4.84 -2.33 14.72
CA ILE A 277 -4.79 -1.93 16.13
C ILE A 277 -6.20 -2.06 16.72
N PRO A 278 -6.40 -2.88 17.77
CA PRO A 278 -7.67 -2.93 18.49
C PRO A 278 -7.83 -1.67 19.36
N VAL A 279 -8.95 -0.98 19.21
CA VAL A 279 -9.25 0.25 19.97
C VAL A 279 -10.63 0.13 20.61
N PRO A 280 -10.80 0.45 21.91
CA PRO A 280 -12.13 0.54 22.49
C PRO A 280 -13.02 1.47 21.66
N THR A 281 -14.21 1.04 21.31
CA THR A 281 -15.09 1.83 20.43
C THR A 281 -15.43 3.21 21.02
N LEU A 282 -15.50 3.31 22.36
CA LEU A 282 -15.63 4.59 23.07
C LEU A 282 -14.44 5.55 22.85
N CYS A 283 -13.22 5.06 22.58
CA CYS A 283 -12.10 5.93 22.23
C CYS A 283 -12.28 6.61 20.85
N LEU A 284 -13.32 6.23 20.09
CA LEU A 284 -13.66 6.73 18.77
C LEU A 284 -14.96 7.54 18.79
N PRO A 285 -14.98 8.73 19.44
CA PRO A 285 -16.17 9.57 19.55
C PRO A 285 -16.66 9.99 18.18
N VAL A 286 -17.92 9.68 17.87
CA VAL A 286 -18.54 10.03 16.59
C VAL A 286 -19.15 11.43 16.67
N SER A 287 -19.80 11.70 17.78
CA SER A 287 -20.44 12.96 18.15
C SER A 287 -20.29 13.17 19.66
N GLY A 288 -20.70 14.33 20.16
CA GLY A 288 -20.88 14.52 21.60
C GLY A 288 -21.89 13.54 22.20
N LEU A 289 -22.83 13.03 21.39
CA LEU A 289 -23.93 12.16 21.84
C LEU A 289 -23.60 10.67 21.81
N LEU A 290 -22.62 10.24 21.00
CA LEU A 290 -22.47 8.82 20.66
C LEU A 290 -21.03 8.42 20.29
N PRO A 291 -20.65 7.17 20.60
CA PRO A 291 -21.34 6.28 21.54
C PRO A 291 -21.08 6.71 23.00
N LEU A 292 -22.06 6.58 23.90
CA LEU A 292 -21.92 6.76 25.35
C LEU A 292 -22.14 5.42 26.08
N PRO A 293 -21.62 5.24 27.31
CA PRO A 293 -21.83 4.00 28.06
C PRO A 293 -23.30 3.64 28.28
N ASN A 294 -24.19 4.63 28.38
CA ASN A 294 -25.63 4.45 28.56
C ASN A 294 -26.41 4.36 27.24
N THR A 295 -25.75 4.40 26.09
CA THR A 295 -26.40 4.30 24.78
C THR A 295 -27.12 2.95 24.63
N ARG A 296 -28.43 3.00 24.37
CA ARG A 296 -29.29 1.81 24.16
C ARG A 296 -29.61 1.53 22.70
N THR A 297 -29.31 2.48 21.84
CA THR A 297 -29.58 2.39 20.41
C THR A 297 -28.36 3.01 19.72
N PRO A 298 -27.70 2.32 18.77
CA PRO A 298 -28.04 1.00 18.25
C PRO A 298 -27.95 -0.08 19.34
N ASP A 299 -28.73 -1.15 19.20
CA ASP A 299 -28.78 -2.24 20.18
C ASP A 299 -27.52 -3.12 20.13
N LEU A 300 -26.79 -3.11 19.01
CA LEU A 300 -25.51 -3.81 18.86
C LEU A 300 -24.39 -2.78 18.66
N ILE A 301 -23.53 -2.62 19.66
CA ILE A 301 -22.32 -1.78 19.61
C ILE A 301 -21.11 -2.69 19.90
N PRO A 302 -20.07 -2.70 19.05
CA PRO A 302 -18.86 -3.47 19.29
C PRO A 302 -18.05 -2.88 20.45
N LYS A 303 -17.48 -3.73 21.32
CA LYS A 303 -16.53 -3.27 22.36
C LYS A 303 -15.26 -2.70 21.77
N LEU A 304 -14.75 -3.34 20.72
CA LEU A 304 -13.51 -2.99 20.04
C LEU A 304 -13.77 -2.66 18.57
N THR A 305 -13.12 -1.62 18.08
CA THR A 305 -13.01 -1.30 16.67
C THR A 305 -11.57 -1.50 16.22
N TYR A 306 -11.38 -2.22 15.12
CA TYR A 306 -10.05 -2.48 14.55
C TYR A 306 -9.69 -1.40 13.54
N ILE A 307 -8.65 -0.65 13.84
CA ILE A 307 -8.16 0.47 13.03
C ILE A 307 -6.93 0.02 12.25
N PRO A 308 -6.88 0.24 10.94
CA PRO A 308 -5.68 -0.04 10.18
C PRO A 308 -4.63 1.04 10.46
N ALA A 309 -3.39 0.61 10.71
CA ALA A 309 -2.24 1.47 10.99
C ALA A 309 -1.02 1.08 10.15
N ARG A 310 -0.15 2.06 9.86
CA ARG A 310 1.10 1.86 9.09
C ARG A 310 2.23 2.67 9.69
N ALA A 311 3.43 2.11 9.80
CA ALA A 311 4.63 2.88 10.15
C ALA A 311 5.34 3.33 8.87
N TRP A 312 5.71 4.61 8.79
CA TRP A 312 6.53 5.13 7.69
C TRP A 312 8.01 5.01 8.06
N PRO A 313 8.93 4.76 7.11
CA PRO A 313 10.35 4.68 7.41
C PRO A 313 10.91 5.92 8.13
N SER A 314 10.31 7.09 7.89
CA SER A 314 10.67 8.37 8.49
C SER A 314 9.84 8.74 9.73
N GLN A 315 8.91 7.89 10.18
CA GLN A 315 8.06 8.16 11.34
C GLN A 315 8.16 7.00 12.34
N PRO A 316 8.65 7.24 13.57
CA PRO A 316 8.79 6.19 14.58
C PRO A 316 7.44 5.69 15.11
N GLU A 317 6.36 6.46 14.93
CA GLU A 317 5.03 6.11 15.42
C GLU A 317 4.10 5.66 14.28
N PRO A 318 3.21 4.68 14.52
CA PRO A 318 2.23 4.25 13.54
C PRO A 318 1.22 5.35 13.23
N SER A 319 0.76 5.39 11.99
CA SER A 319 -0.18 6.38 11.50
C SER A 319 -1.49 5.75 11.06
N THR A 320 -2.62 6.42 11.33
CA THR A 320 -3.96 6.08 10.79
C THR A 320 -4.05 6.34 9.28
N PHE A 321 -3.07 7.03 8.71
CA PHE A 321 -2.97 7.31 7.27
C PHE A 321 -2.44 6.09 6.51
N ILE A 322 -3.08 4.93 6.67
CA ILE A 322 -3.08 3.99 5.54
C ILE A 322 -3.79 4.74 4.43
N SER A 323 -3.01 5.26 3.46
CA SER A 323 -3.56 5.82 2.23
C SER A 323 -4.16 4.66 1.44
N ILE A 324 -5.32 4.22 1.88
CA ILE A 324 -6.24 3.50 1.04
C ILE A 324 -6.67 4.54 0.03
N ASP A 325 -6.03 4.53 -1.13
CA ASP A 325 -6.46 5.31 -2.27
C ASP A 325 -7.97 5.05 -2.44
N GLN A 326 -8.79 6.11 -2.41
CA GLN A 326 -10.25 5.97 -2.58
C GLN A 326 -10.59 5.32 -3.92
N ALA A 327 -9.70 5.43 -4.91
CA ALA A 327 -9.85 4.73 -6.17
C ALA A 327 -9.53 3.23 -6.05
N SER A 328 -8.64 2.84 -5.13
CA SER A 328 -8.25 1.45 -4.91
C SER A 328 -9.38 0.64 -4.28
N ASP A 329 -9.53 -0.58 -4.78
CA ASP A 329 -10.42 -1.58 -4.21
C ASP A 329 -9.66 -2.33 -3.11
N VAL A 330 -10.07 -2.11 -1.86
CA VAL A 330 -9.44 -2.75 -0.70
C VAL A 330 -10.32 -3.81 -0.05
N CYS A 331 -11.56 -3.92 -0.50
CA CYS A 331 -12.40 -5.07 -0.22
C CYS A 331 -12.08 -6.16 -1.26
N LEU A 332 -11.93 -7.41 -0.83
CA LEU A 332 -11.86 -8.51 -1.81
C LEU A 332 -13.21 -8.64 -2.52
N PRO A 333 -13.25 -8.89 -3.84
CA PRO A 333 -14.52 -9.07 -4.55
C PRO A 333 -15.43 -10.15 -3.95
N SER A 334 -14.85 -11.19 -3.33
CA SER A 334 -15.58 -12.25 -2.61
C SER A 334 -16.26 -11.79 -1.33
N ASP A 335 -15.78 -10.71 -0.73
CA ASP A 335 -16.20 -10.22 0.59
C ASP A 335 -17.22 -9.08 0.46
N ARG A 336 -17.59 -8.72 -0.78
CA ARG A 336 -18.60 -7.71 -1.07
C ARG A 336 -19.99 -8.27 -0.81
N LEU A 337 -20.71 -7.65 0.10
CA LEU A 337 -22.08 -7.97 0.44
C LEU A 337 -23.02 -6.98 -0.26
N VAL A 338 -24.04 -7.51 -0.93
CA VAL A 338 -25.06 -6.73 -1.64
C VAL A 338 -26.35 -6.77 -0.81
N PRO A 339 -26.90 -5.63 -0.37
CA PRO A 339 -28.21 -5.59 0.30
C PRO A 339 -29.32 -6.28 -0.53
N PRO A 340 -30.38 -6.84 0.08
CA PRO A 340 -30.63 -6.96 1.52
C PRO A 340 -29.64 -7.90 2.22
N LEU A 341 -29.08 -7.46 3.35
CA LEU A 341 -28.20 -8.28 4.17
C LEU A 341 -28.98 -9.05 5.23
N THR A 342 -28.51 -10.25 5.55
CA THR A 342 -28.91 -10.97 6.77
C THR A 342 -28.32 -10.29 8.02
N LEU A 343 -28.91 -10.54 9.19
CA LEU A 343 -28.39 -10.02 10.46
C LEU A 343 -26.95 -10.49 10.72
N GLU A 344 -26.62 -11.75 10.41
CA GLU A 344 -25.27 -12.29 10.59
C GLU A 344 -24.25 -11.64 9.64
N GLN A 345 -24.64 -11.38 8.39
CA GLN A 345 -23.81 -10.59 7.47
C GLN A 345 -23.59 -9.17 7.99
N ALA A 346 -24.63 -8.49 8.47
CA ALA A 346 -24.49 -7.15 9.04
C ALA A 346 -23.63 -7.13 10.31
N LYS A 347 -23.76 -8.13 11.20
CA LYS A 347 -22.90 -8.29 12.39
C LYS A 347 -21.43 -8.46 12.02
N SER A 348 -21.13 -9.15 10.92
CA SER A 348 -19.75 -9.38 10.48
C SER A 348 -19.00 -8.08 10.12
N LEU A 349 -19.74 -7.00 9.84
CA LEU A 349 -19.18 -5.67 9.56
C LEU A 349 -18.85 -4.88 10.82
N LEU A 350 -19.47 -5.18 11.97
CA LEU A 350 -19.31 -4.40 13.19
C LEU A 350 -17.87 -4.37 13.68
N GLY A 351 -17.42 -3.21 14.16
CA GLY A 351 -16.07 -2.99 14.69
C GLY A 351 -14.97 -3.12 13.65
N ARG A 352 -15.31 -3.15 12.35
CA ARG A 352 -14.36 -3.23 11.24
C ARG A 352 -14.37 -1.93 10.44
N MET A 353 -13.26 -1.68 9.77
CA MET A 353 -13.25 -0.75 8.65
C MET A 353 -13.90 -1.42 7.45
N ILE A 354 -14.84 -0.73 6.82
CA ILE A 354 -15.61 -1.17 5.67
C ILE A 354 -15.33 -0.27 4.47
N GLN A 355 -15.51 -0.84 3.28
CA GLN A 355 -15.64 -0.09 2.04
C GLN A 355 -17.05 -0.32 1.50
N PHE A 356 -17.70 0.73 1.00
CA PHE A 356 -18.98 0.61 0.32
C PHE A 356 -19.00 1.48 -0.93
N SER A 357 -19.95 1.19 -1.82
CA SER A 357 -20.19 1.98 -3.02
C SER A 357 -21.67 2.06 -3.31
N ASP A 358 -22.08 3.14 -3.94
CA ASP A 358 -23.37 3.32 -4.59
C ASP A 358 -23.44 2.68 -6.00
N LEU A 359 -22.31 2.21 -6.54
CA LEU A 359 -22.22 1.50 -7.82
C LEU A 359 -22.37 -0.01 -7.70
N GLU A 360 -23.05 -0.62 -8.67
CA GLU A 360 -23.10 -2.08 -8.78
C GLU A 360 -21.70 -2.68 -9.04
N PRO A 361 -21.41 -3.87 -8.50
CA PRO A 361 -20.19 -4.61 -8.82
C PRO A 361 -20.03 -4.79 -10.34
N GLY A 362 -18.91 -4.33 -10.91
CA GLY A 362 -18.61 -4.44 -12.35
C GLY A 362 -18.97 -3.23 -13.22
N GLN A 363 -19.78 -2.28 -12.72
CA GLN A 363 -20.07 -1.01 -13.42
C GLN A 363 -19.00 0.09 -13.20
N GLU A 364 -17.90 -0.27 -12.56
CA GLU A 364 -16.84 0.61 -12.09
C GLU A 364 -16.10 1.32 -13.22
N LYS A 365 -16.18 0.80 -14.45
CA LYS A 365 -15.61 1.42 -15.66
C LYS A 365 -16.35 2.68 -16.12
N TYR A 366 -17.59 2.91 -15.66
CA TYR A 366 -18.44 4.02 -16.09
C TYR A 366 -18.58 5.12 -15.02
N ARG A 367 -17.58 5.26 -14.15
CA ARG A 367 -17.61 6.25 -13.06
C ARG A 367 -17.86 7.66 -13.57
N SER A 368 -18.97 8.25 -13.15
CA SER A 368 -19.14 9.71 -13.19
C SER A 368 -18.37 10.36 -12.03
N LYS A 369 -18.10 11.66 -12.10
CA LYS A 369 -17.43 12.46 -11.06
C LYS A 369 -18.09 12.35 -9.67
N TYR A 370 -19.32 11.86 -9.58
CA TYR A 370 -20.15 11.83 -8.37
C TYR A 370 -20.31 10.43 -7.75
N GLN A 371 -19.78 9.37 -8.37
CA GLN A 371 -19.88 7.99 -7.86
C GLN A 371 -18.62 7.63 -7.06
N SER A 372 -18.79 7.40 -5.76
CA SER A 372 -17.67 7.22 -4.83
C SER A 372 -17.62 5.80 -4.24
N ARG A 373 -16.41 5.22 -4.18
CA ARG A 373 -16.10 4.21 -3.17
C ARG A 373 -15.69 4.96 -1.92
N GLU A 374 -16.27 4.59 -0.79
CA GLU A 374 -16.03 5.26 0.47
C GLU A 374 -15.63 4.27 1.55
N LEU A 375 -14.88 4.78 2.52
CA LEU A 375 -14.34 4.01 3.63
C LEU A 375 -14.89 4.56 4.92
N ALA A 376 -15.31 3.66 5.80
CA ALA A 376 -15.87 4.04 7.08
C ALA A 376 -15.61 2.96 8.15
N PHE A 377 -15.71 3.33 9.41
CA PHE A 377 -15.73 2.40 10.54
C PHE A 377 -17.16 2.09 10.92
N ALA A 378 -17.55 0.82 10.92
CA ALA A 378 -18.87 0.40 11.39
C ALA A 378 -18.86 0.28 12.92
N PHE A 379 -19.52 1.21 13.61
CA PHE A 379 -19.47 1.32 15.07
C PHE A 379 -20.78 0.95 15.76
N GLY A 380 -21.82 0.57 15.03
CA GLY A 380 -23.05 0.07 15.62
C GLY A 380 -24.05 -0.43 14.59
N LEU A 381 -25.01 -1.24 15.00
CA LEU A 381 -26.05 -1.81 14.16
C LEU A 381 -27.37 -1.82 14.93
N ASP A 382 -28.39 -1.20 14.37
CA ASP A 382 -29.77 -1.42 14.80
C ASP A 382 -30.28 -2.71 14.13
N SER A 383 -30.40 -3.79 14.91
CA SER A 383 -30.80 -5.10 14.42
C SER A 383 -32.26 -5.15 13.96
N THR A 384 -33.10 -4.23 14.46
CA THR A 384 -34.51 -4.15 14.10
C THR A 384 -34.67 -3.41 12.78
N THR A 385 -34.08 -2.22 12.63
CA THR A 385 -34.21 -1.43 11.41
C THR A 385 -33.18 -1.77 10.34
N MET A 386 -32.17 -2.59 10.67
CA MET A 386 -31.04 -2.96 9.81
C MET A 386 -30.28 -1.73 9.30
N LYS A 387 -30.04 -0.77 10.20
CA LYS A 387 -29.23 0.42 9.96
C LYS A 387 -27.84 0.21 10.56
N LEU A 388 -26.82 0.23 9.71
CA LEU A 388 -25.42 0.17 10.13
C LEU A 388 -24.91 1.59 10.35
N TYR A 389 -24.52 1.90 11.58
CA TYR A 389 -23.95 3.17 11.97
C TYR A 389 -22.46 3.18 11.63
N VAL A 390 -22.06 4.14 10.80
CA VAL A 390 -20.72 4.20 10.26
C VAL A 390 -20.12 5.58 10.41
N ARG A 391 -18.80 5.64 10.58
CA ARG A 391 -18.02 6.86 10.75
C ARG A 391 -16.97 6.99 9.67
N ASP A 392 -16.85 8.15 9.03
CA ASP A 392 -15.77 8.43 8.09
C ASP A 392 -14.39 8.23 8.75
N ARG A 393 -13.47 7.59 8.00
CA ARG A 393 -12.08 7.33 8.39
C ARG A 393 -11.33 8.60 8.83
N HIS A 394 -11.67 9.75 8.25
CA HIS A 394 -10.94 10.99 8.50
C HIS A 394 -11.33 11.64 9.81
N GLY A 395 -12.48 11.25 10.38
CA GLY A 395 -12.88 11.55 11.74
C GLY A 395 -12.95 13.03 12.16
N GLN A 396 -12.53 13.99 11.33
CA GLN A 396 -12.12 15.32 11.77
C GLN A 396 -12.89 16.48 11.15
N TYR A 397 -13.58 16.34 10.00
CA TYR A 397 -14.25 17.50 9.37
C TYR A 397 -15.58 17.19 8.66
N LYS A 398 -16.61 17.95 9.05
CA LYS A 398 -17.84 18.33 8.33
C LYS A 398 -18.92 17.29 8.00
N SER A 399 -18.70 15.98 8.07
CA SER A 399 -19.82 15.00 8.02
C SER A 399 -19.39 13.61 8.51
N ALA A 400 -19.00 13.51 9.79
CA ALA A 400 -18.17 12.40 10.26
C ALA A 400 -18.92 11.06 10.45
N ALA A 401 -20.26 11.03 10.46
CA ALA A 401 -21.01 9.78 10.55
C ALA A 401 -22.37 9.82 9.85
N TYR A 402 -22.81 8.64 9.47
CA TYR A 402 -24.06 8.38 8.77
C TYR A 402 -24.51 6.94 9.04
N THR A 403 -25.71 6.60 8.57
CA THR A 403 -26.22 5.23 8.59
C THR A 403 -26.25 4.67 7.18
N LEU A 404 -25.85 3.41 7.02
CA LEU A 404 -26.09 2.63 5.80
C LEU A 404 -27.35 1.78 6.01
N TYR A 405 -28.33 1.90 5.12
CA TYR A 405 -29.51 1.06 5.14
C TYR A 405 -29.21 -0.27 4.45
N LEU A 406 -29.37 -1.39 5.17
CA LEU A 406 -28.94 -2.71 4.70
C LEU A 406 -30.09 -3.60 4.21
N ARG A 407 -31.33 -3.10 4.15
CA ARG A 407 -32.50 -3.88 3.67
C ARG A 407 -32.81 -3.73 2.19
N GLU A 408 -32.27 -2.70 1.55
CA GLU A 408 -32.60 -2.34 0.16
C GLU A 408 -31.32 -1.83 -0.49
N THR A 409 -31.15 -2.11 -1.77
CA THR A 409 -30.03 -1.57 -2.56
C THR A 409 -30.31 -0.13 -2.99
N ALA A 410 -29.25 0.62 -3.27
CA ALA A 410 -29.39 1.94 -3.91
C ALA A 410 -30.16 1.85 -5.25
N HIS A 411 -29.93 0.78 -6.02
CA HIS A 411 -30.62 0.56 -7.29
C HIS A 411 -32.14 0.40 -7.11
N GLU A 412 -32.60 -0.42 -6.16
CA GLU A 412 -34.04 -0.63 -5.90
C GLU A 412 -34.74 0.68 -5.54
N VAL A 413 -34.12 1.52 -4.70
CA VAL A 413 -34.72 2.80 -4.30
C VAL A 413 -34.76 3.80 -5.46
N HIS A 414 -33.70 3.87 -6.25
CA HIS A 414 -33.62 4.85 -7.34
C HIS A 414 -34.43 4.44 -8.59
N SER A 415 -34.55 3.14 -8.86
CA SER A 415 -35.28 2.58 -10.01
C SER A 415 -36.78 2.37 -9.76
N ALA A 416 -37.23 2.43 -8.50
CA ALA A 416 -38.65 2.34 -8.16
C ALA A 416 -39.46 3.43 -8.92
N PRO A 417 -40.62 3.07 -9.52
CA PRO A 417 -41.50 4.03 -10.17
C PRO A 417 -41.80 5.20 -9.23
N TRP A 418 -41.73 6.43 -9.75
CA TRP A 418 -42.03 7.61 -8.94
C TRP A 418 -43.49 7.57 -8.48
N ASP A 419 -43.70 7.44 -7.17
CA ASP A 419 -45.01 7.60 -6.54
C ASP A 419 -45.14 9.05 -6.04
N PRO A 420 -46.06 9.84 -6.61
CA PRO A 420 -46.25 11.23 -6.20
C PRO A 420 -46.97 11.39 -4.84
N ALA A 421 -47.40 10.29 -4.19
CA ALA A 421 -48.01 10.36 -2.87
C ALA A 421 -47.05 11.04 -1.86
N PRO A 422 -47.48 12.05 -1.09
CA PRO A 422 -46.61 12.82 -0.19
C PRO A 422 -45.78 11.97 0.77
N GLU A 423 -46.35 10.86 1.25
CA GLU A 423 -45.68 9.93 2.14
C GLU A 423 -44.56 9.14 1.44
N ALA A 424 -44.79 8.68 0.21
CA ALA A 424 -43.78 7.99 -0.59
C ALA A 424 -42.67 8.95 -1.03
N VAL A 425 -43.02 10.19 -1.39
CA VAL A 425 -42.06 11.26 -1.68
C VAL A 425 -41.21 11.57 -0.45
N ARG A 426 -41.82 11.70 0.73
CA ARG A 426 -41.09 11.95 1.98
C ARG A 426 -40.17 10.79 2.36
N GLN A 427 -40.64 9.54 2.27
CA GLN A 427 -39.81 8.36 2.54
C GLN A 427 -38.63 8.24 1.57
N ARG A 428 -38.87 8.53 0.28
CA ARG A 428 -37.83 8.58 -0.74
C ARG A 428 -36.85 9.74 -0.49
N GLN A 429 -37.32 10.93 -0.12
CA GLN A 429 -36.45 12.06 0.23
C GLN A 429 -35.67 11.81 1.52
N GLU A 430 -36.24 11.18 2.54
CA GLU A 430 -35.50 10.77 3.75
C GLU A 430 -34.36 9.79 3.40
N LYS A 431 -34.57 8.91 2.40
CA LYS A 431 -33.58 7.96 1.89
C LYS A 431 -32.57 8.59 0.89
N GLU A 432 -33.00 9.49 0.01
CA GLU A 432 -32.20 10.06 -1.09
C GLU A 432 -31.51 11.40 -0.73
N HIS A 433 -32.16 12.24 0.07
CA HIS A 433 -31.67 13.59 0.43
C HIS A 433 -30.93 13.62 1.77
N TYR A 434 -30.52 12.47 2.28
CA TYR A 434 -29.74 12.38 3.52
C TYR A 434 -30.49 13.04 4.70
N GLY A 435 -31.77 12.72 4.87
CA GLY A 435 -32.56 13.24 5.98
C GLY A 435 -31.87 12.98 7.32
N HIS A 436 -31.89 13.96 8.22
CA HIS A 436 -31.44 13.78 9.59
C HIS A 436 -32.36 12.74 10.26
N GLY A 437 -31.83 11.53 10.45
CA GLY A 437 -32.52 10.48 11.19
C GLY A 437 -32.44 10.68 12.70
N ILE A 438 -32.77 9.63 13.46
CA ILE A 438 -32.53 9.59 14.91
C ILE A 438 -31.04 9.93 15.17
N TRP A 439 -30.79 10.92 16.03
CA TRP A 439 -29.49 11.52 16.37
C TRP A 439 -28.83 12.43 15.32
N GLY A 440 -29.59 12.96 14.37
CA GLY A 440 -29.06 13.93 13.40
C GLY A 440 -28.09 13.31 12.38
N LEU A 441 -27.98 11.98 12.31
CA LEU A 441 -27.14 11.29 11.34
C LEU A 441 -27.86 11.16 9.98
N ARG A 442 -27.10 11.38 8.90
CA ARG A 442 -27.58 11.21 7.54
C ARG A 442 -27.81 9.73 7.22
N ALA A 443 -28.87 9.40 6.50
CA ALA A 443 -29.05 8.06 5.94
C ALA A 443 -28.44 7.96 4.54
N ARG A 444 -27.84 6.81 4.22
CA ARG A 444 -27.24 6.49 2.92
C ARG A 444 -27.62 5.09 2.47
N LEU A 445 -27.66 4.93 1.16
CA LEU A 445 -27.80 3.65 0.48
C LEU A 445 -26.46 3.22 -0.10
N CYS A 446 -26.29 1.90 -0.25
CA CYS A 446 -25.18 1.33 -0.99
C CYS A 446 -25.69 0.23 -1.93
N SER A 447 -24.94 0.02 -3.01
CA SER A 447 -25.09 -1.12 -3.90
C SER A 447 -24.29 -2.32 -3.40
N TRP A 448 -23.17 -2.07 -2.72
CA TRP A 448 -22.46 -3.10 -1.95
C TRP A 448 -21.69 -2.49 -0.78
N VAL A 449 -21.40 -3.32 0.22
CA VAL A 449 -20.55 -3.02 1.38
C VAL A 449 -19.72 -4.25 1.71
N GLY A 450 -18.46 -4.08 2.11
CA GLY A 450 -17.62 -5.19 2.55
C GLY A 450 -16.50 -4.73 3.46
N VAL A 451 -15.87 -5.67 4.15
CA VAL A 451 -14.74 -5.37 5.05
C VAL A 451 -13.50 -4.97 4.26
N VAL A 452 -12.71 -4.05 4.81
CA VAL A 452 -11.37 -3.75 4.29
C VAL A 452 -10.44 -4.91 4.62
N THR A 453 -9.66 -5.34 3.63
CA THR A 453 -8.71 -6.46 3.76
C THR A 453 -7.29 -5.96 3.51
N LEU A 454 -6.44 -6.01 4.54
CA LEU A 454 -5.02 -5.65 4.43
C LEU A 454 -4.21 -6.76 3.71
N PRO A 455 -2.96 -6.52 3.30
CA PRO A 455 -2.11 -7.57 2.74
C PRO A 455 -1.94 -8.76 3.69
N GLY A 456 -1.70 -8.52 4.98
CA GLY A 456 -1.68 -9.57 6.00
C GLY A 456 -3.01 -10.33 6.10
N ASP A 457 -4.13 -9.61 5.90
CA ASP A 457 -5.48 -10.10 5.59
C ASP A 457 -5.49 -11.35 4.70
N ARG A 458 -4.97 -11.10 3.52
CA ARG A 458 -5.04 -11.99 2.38
C ARG A 458 -4.15 -13.20 2.59
N ASP A 459 -2.97 -12.98 3.16
CA ASP A 459 -2.04 -14.05 3.53
C ASP A 459 -2.64 -14.98 4.59
N ALA A 460 -3.24 -14.42 5.65
CA ALA A 460 -3.89 -15.21 6.69
C ALA A 460 -5.03 -16.09 6.13
N MET A 461 -5.75 -15.57 5.13
CA MET A 461 -6.82 -16.28 4.45
C MET A 461 -6.34 -17.20 3.31
N GLY A 462 -5.05 -17.22 2.99
CA GLY A 462 -4.50 -17.95 1.84
C GLY A 462 -4.94 -17.39 0.47
N VAL A 463 -5.46 -16.16 0.44
CA VAL A 463 -5.90 -15.47 -0.77
C VAL A 463 -4.68 -14.88 -1.47
N ARG A 464 -4.21 -15.59 -2.51
CA ARG A 464 -3.06 -15.17 -3.32
C ARG A 464 -3.41 -13.95 -4.17
N THR A 465 -3.20 -12.74 -3.67
CA THR A 465 -3.36 -11.53 -4.48
C THR A 465 -2.02 -11.16 -5.11
N GLY A 466 -1.91 -11.26 -6.43
CA GLY A 466 -0.76 -10.79 -7.21
C GLY A 466 -0.62 -9.26 -7.19
N GLY A 467 -0.30 -8.68 -6.03
CA GLY A 467 -0.01 -7.26 -5.86
C GLY A 467 1.30 -6.85 -6.55
N THR A 468 1.55 -5.54 -6.65
CA THR A 468 2.72 -4.95 -7.33
C THR A 468 4.06 -5.33 -6.70
N GLU A 469 4.13 -5.48 -5.38
CA GLU A 469 5.34 -6.01 -4.71
C GLU A 469 5.52 -7.51 -4.95
N ASP A 470 4.44 -8.27 -5.05
CA ASP A 470 4.49 -9.70 -5.38
C ASP A 470 4.88 -9.91 -6.85
N LYS A 471 4.42 -9.01 -7.74
CA LYS A 471 4.89 -8.91 -9.12
C LYS A 471 6.38 -8.58 -9.17
N LYS A 472 6.85 -7.59 -8.40
CA LYS A 472 8.28 -7.23 -8.35
C LYS A 472 9.13 -8.37 -7.81
N ARG A 473 8.70 -9.05 -6.75
CA ARG A 473 9.39 -10.25 -6.22
C ARG A 473 9.41 -11.40 -7.23
N ARG A 474 8.34 -11.57 -8.02
CA ARG A 474 8.32 -12.55 -9.12
C ARG A 474 9.26 -12.17 -10.23
N GLU A 475 9.25 -10.91 -10.70
CA GLU A 475 10.18 -10.42 -11.72
C GLU A 475 11.64 -10.57 -11.26
N GLU A 476 11.95 -10.23 -10.00
CA GLU A 476 13.28 -10.44 -9.41
C GLU A 476 13.65 -11.93 -9.30
N ALA A 477 12.70 -12.80 -8.93
CA ALA A 477 12.93 -14.24 -8.85
C ALA A 477 13.08 -14.90 -10.22
N GLU A 478 12.29 -14.47 -11.21
CA GLU A 478 12.36 -14.91 -12.61
C GLU A 478 13.69 -14.48 -13.24
N GLN A 479 14.10 -13.23 -13.04
CA GLN A 479 15.41 -12.74 -13.50
C GLN A 479 16.55 -13.54 -12.86
N LYS A 480 16.52 -13.74 -11.54
CA LYS A 480 17.55 -14.53 -10.84
C LYS A 480 17.60 -15.98 -11.33
N ALA A 481 16.45 -16.57 -11.67
CA ALA A 481 16.38 -17.90 -12.24
C ALA A 481 16.91 -17.97 -13.68
N ALA A 482 16.68 -16.92 -14.47
CA ALA A 482 17.27 -16.76 -15.80
C ALA A 482 18.80 -16.61 -15.72
N ASP A 483 19.31 -15.76 -14.82
CA ASP A 483 20.75 -15.56 -14.61
C ASP A 483 21.43 -16.88 -14.20
N ALA A 484 20.84 -17.61 -13.26
CA ALA A 484 21.35 -18.91 -12.82
C ALA A 484 21.33 -19.96 -13.93
N PHE A 485 20.33 -19.92 -14.81
CA PHE A 485 20.29 -20.78 -15.99
C PHE A 485 21.45 -20.46 -16.95
N TRP A 486 21.72 -19.18 -17.23
CA TRP A 486 22.81 -18.79 -18.10
C TRP A 486 24.19 -19.11 -17.53
N THR A 487 24.40 -18.89 -16.24
CA THR A 487 25.64 -19.32 -15.55
C THR A 487 25.87 -20.82 -15.73
N LYS A 488 24.83 -21.64 -15.52
CA LYS A 488 24.89 -23.09 -15.70
C LYS A 488 25.24 -23.49 -17.14
N VAL A 489 24.68 -22.81 -18.14
CA VAL A 489 24.96 -23.08 -19.56
C VAL A 489 26.40 -22.69 -19.91
N ASP A 490 26.85 -21.52 -19.46
CA ASP A 490 28.21 -21.02 -19.67
C ASP A 490 29.27 -21.95 -19.06
N ASP A 491 29.07 -22.37 -17.81
CA ASP A 491 29.96 -23.30 -17.13
C ASP A 491 30.07 -24.64 -17.88
N ALA A 492 28.95 -25.15 -18.40
CA ALA A 492 28.94 -26.36 -19.20
C ALA A 492 29.68 -26.19 -20.52
N ILE A 493 29.49 -25.07 -21.23
CA ILE A 493 30.20 -24.76 -22.49
C ILE A 493 31.71 -24.67 -22.23
N LYS A 494 32.14 -24.01 -21.15
CA LYS A 494 33.55 -23.93 -20.75
C LYS A 494 34.16 -25.31 -20.47
N LEU A 495 33.42 -26.19 -19.80
CA LEU A 495 33.85 -27.56 -19.51
C LEU A 495 33.88 -28.47 -20.74
N LEU A 496 33.01 -28.21 -21.72
CA LEU A 496 33.00 -28.89 -23.02
C LEU A 496 34.07 -28.36 -23.97
N ASN A 497 34.61 -27.16 -23.74
CA ASN A 497 35.66 -26.54 -24.56
C ASN A 497 36.85 -26.07 -23.70
N PRO A 498 37.47 -26.96 -22.89
CA PRO A 498 38.65 -26.60 -22.13
C PRO A 498 39.81 -26.27 -23.06
N PRO A 499 40.72 -25.38 -22.63
CA PRO A 499 41.95 -25.13 -23.36
C PRO A 499 42.76 -26.44 -23.48
N PRO A 500 43.42 -26.69 -24.62
CA PRO A 500 44.26 -27.86 -24.79
C PRO A 500 45.30 -27.95 -23.67
N VAL A 501 45.47 -29.13 -23.09
CA VAL A 501 46.41 -29.36 -21.99
C VAL A 501 47.83 -28.97 -22.44
N GLY A 502 48.37 -27.90 -21.87
CA GLY A 502 49.70 -27.39 -22.16
C GLY A 502 49.80 -26.25 -23.19
N MET A 503 48.67 -25.76 -23.73
CA MET A 503 48.64 -24.50 -24.49
C MET A 503 48.14 -23.34 -23.62
N THR A 504 48.86 -22.22 -23.68
CA THR A 504 48.43 -20.95 -23.12
C THR A 504 47.35 -20.30 -24.00
N LEU A 505 46.53 -19.40 -23.44
CA LEU A 505 45.55 -18.61 -24.20
C LEU A 505 46.20 -17.81 -25.35
N GLU A 506 47.46 -17.40 -25.19
CA GLU A 506 48.25 -16.70 -26.21
C GLU A 506 48.67 -17.63 -27.36
N GLU A 507 48.97 -18.90 -27.09
CA GLU A 507 49.26 -19.91 -28.11
C GLU A 507 48.01 -20.35 -28.88
N MET A 508 46.84 -20.29 -28.24
CA MET A 508 45.54 -20.49 -28.91
C MET A 508 45.15 -19.31 -29.81
N ALA A 509 45.56 -18.09 -29.46
CA ALA A 509 45.32 -16.86 -30.23
C ALA A 509 46.42 -16.53 -31.25
N GLY A 510 47.45 -17.38 -31.35
CA GLY A 510 48.55 -17.21 -32.30
C GLY A 510 48.10 -17.42 -33.76
N PRO A 511 48.86 -16.92 -34.76
CA PRO A 511 48.49 -16.98 -36.17
C PRO A 511 48.44 -18.39 -36.77
N HIS A 512 49.02 -19.39 -36.11
CA HIS A 512 49.06 -20.79 -36.57
C HIS A 512 48.86 -21.78 -35.40
N PRO A 513 47.65 -21.89 -34.84
CA PRO A 513 47.38 -22.87 -33.79
C PRO A 513 47.50 -24.28 -34.38
N LYS A 514 48.30 -25.15 -33.76
CA LYS A 514 48.36 -26.57 -34.18
C LYS A 514 46.95 -27.17 -34.09
N PRO A 515 46.52 -27.98 -35.07
CA PRO A 515 45.20 -28.61 -35.03
C PRO A 515 45.14 -29.54 -33.82
N VAL A 516 44.44 -29.11 -32.77
CA VAL A 516 44.12 -29.96 -31.63
C VAL A 516 42.76 -30.60 -31.93
N HIS A 517 42.77 -31.91 -32.14
CA HIS A 517 41.53 -32.69 -32.18
C HIS A 517 40.93 -32.72 -30.77
N TRP A 518 39.99 -31.81 -30.53
CA TRP A 518 39.24 -31.75 -29.28
C TRP A 518 37.88 -32.42 -29.48
N GLU A 519 37.63 -33.49 -28.73
CA GLU A 519 36.35 -34.21 -28.73
C GLU A 519 35.55 -33.88 -27.47
N ALA A 520 34.27 -33.54 -27.61
CA ALA A 520 33.38 -33.31 -26.48
C ALA A 520 32.14 -34.22 -26.51
N PRO A 521 31.71 -34.79 -25.37
CA PRO A 521 30.52 -35.62 -25.32
C PRO A 521 29.24 -34.77 -25.24
N PHE A 522 28.18 -35.25 -25.90
CA PHE A 522 26.82 -34.71 -25.78
C PHE A 522 25.78 -35.83 -25.81
N GLU A 523 24.57 -35.54 -25.34
CA GLU A 523 23.49 -36.53 -25.24
C GLU A 523 22.47 -36.38 -26.38
N VAL A 524 22.12 -37.51 -27.01
CA VAL A 524 20.96 -37.65 -27.90
C VAL A 524 19.88 -38.45 -27.18
N GLY A 525 18.70 -37.86 -27.02
CA GLY A 525 17.58 -38.45 -26.32
C GLY A 525 16.97 -39.66 -27.04
N LYS A 526 15.99 -40.29 -26.37
CA LYS A 526 15.30 -41.50 -26.84
C LYS A 526 14.52 -41.29 -28.14
N ASP A 527 14.17 -40.05 -28.47
CA ASP A 527 13.55 -39.67 -29.74
C ASP A 527 14.52 -39.77 -30.92
N GLY A 528 15.83 -39.89 -30.67
CA GLY A 528 16.83 -40.17 -31.69
C GLY A 528 16.82 -39.13 -32.81
N THR A 529 16.68 -37.86 -32.44
CA THR A 529 16.53 -36.75 -33.38
C THR A 529 17.58 -35.68 -33.15
N LEU A 530 18.35 -35.37 -34.20
CA LEU A 530 19.19 -34.17 -34.28
C LEU A 530 18.50 -33.10 -35.13
N LEU A 531 18.81 -31.85 -34.84
CA LEU A 531 18.37 -30.66 -35.54
C LEU A 531 19.59 -30.04 -36.17
N VAL A 532 19.57 -29.86 -37.49
CA VAL A 532 20.72 -29.42 -38.28
C VAL A 532 20.29 -28.28 -39.19
N GLY A 533 20.96 -27.14 -39.12
CA GLY A 533 20.59 -25.97 -39.92
C GLY A 533 21.21 -24.68 -39.41
N ASP A 534 20.78 -23.57 -39.99
CA ASP A 534 21.12 -22.25 -39.51
C ASP A 534 20.57 -22.02 -38.10
N ILE A 535 21.41 -21.64 -37.16
CA ILE A 535 20.99 -21.34 -35.78
C ILE A 535 20.68 -19.86 -35.58
N ALA A 536 21.28 -18.97 -36.36
CA ALA A 536 21.16 -17.52 -36.23
C ALA A 536 19.87 -16.99 -36.86
N THR A 537 19.36 -17.61 -37.93
CA THR A 537 18.07 -17.22 -38.55
C THR A 537 16.86 -17.88 -37.90
N CYS A 538 17.07 -18.87 -37.02
CA CYS A 538 16.05 -19.83 -36.64
C CYS A 538 15.02 -19.27 -35.65
N ARG A 539 14.08 -18.49 -36.16
CA ARG A 539 12.87 -18.13 -35.43
C ARG A 539 11.94 -19.35 -35.41
N GLN A 540 11.67 -19.90 -34.22
CA GLN A 540 10.68 -20.99 -34.02
C GLN A 540 11.06 -22.37 -34.61
N MET A 541 12.36 -22.69 -34.74
CA MET A 541 12.84 -24.02 -35.17
C MET A 541 12.54 -24.39 -36.64
N SER A 542 12.05 -23.46 -37.47
CA SER A 542 11.68 -23.72 -38.87
C SER A 542 12.87 -24.02 -39.77
N ASP A 543 14.04 -23.50 -39.43
CA ASP A 543 15.22 -23.54 -40.29
C ASP A 543 16.11 -24.77 -39.98
N PHE A 544 15.74 -25.52 -38.94
CA PHE A 544 16.35 -26.82 -38.65
C PHE A 544 15.72 -27.94 -39.50
N ARG A 545 16.58 -28.75 -40.10
CA ARG A 545 16.22 -30.09 -40.62
C ARG A 545 16.28 -31.10 -39.49
N GLU A 546 15.22 -31.90 -39.34
CA GLU A 546 15.20 -33.03 -38.41
C GLU A 546 15.89 -34.26 -39.00
N VAL A 547 17.01 -34.66 -38.41
CA VAL A 547 17.67 -35.93 -38.69
C VAL A 547 17.15 -36.96 -37.71
N ARG A 548 16.29 -37.87 -38.19
CA ARG A 548 15.67 -38.93 -37.38
C ARG A 548 16.44 -40.24 -37.46
N ARG A 549 16.10 -41.17 -36.54
CA ARG A 549 16.74 -42.49 -36.39
C ARG A 549 18.23 -42.37 -36.02
N VAL A 550 18.61 -41.31 -35.34
CA VAL A 550 19.92 -41.19 -34.70
C VAL A 550 19.92 -42.09 -33.48
N ARG A 551 20.98 -42.88 -33.29
CA ARG A 551 21.07 -43.81 -32.17
C ARG A 551 21.06 -43.03 -30.84
N PRO A 552 20.12 -43.29 -29.91
CA PRO A 552 20.09 -42.62 -28.61
C PRO A 552 21.31 -42.96 -27.76
N GLY A 553 21.72 -42.02 -26.89
CA GLY A 553 22.83 -42.20 -25.95
C GLY A 553 23.83 -41.05 -25.99
N VAL A 554 25.05 -41.33 -25.56
CA VAL A 554 26.17 -40.40 -25.56
C VAL A 554 26.85 -40.42 -26.93
N TRP A 555 27.06 -39.25 -27.48
CA TRP A 555 27.80 -39.00 -28.72
C TRP A 555 29.03 -38.17 -28.42
N ARG A 556 30.05 -38.25 -29.27
CA ARG A 556 31.18 -37.32 -29.28
C ARG A 556 31.19 -36.54 -30.58
N ALA A 557 31.38 -35.24 -30.48
CA ALA A 557 31.62 -34.35 -31.61
C ALA A 557 33.07 -33.85 -31.60
N TRP A 558 33.59 -33.55 -32.78
CA TRP A 558 34.84 -32.82 -32.96
C TRP A 558 34.84 -32.07 -34.29
N PHE A 559 35.76 -31.12 -34.39
CA PHE A 559 35.96 -30.30 -35.57
C PHE A 559 37.27 -30.67 -36.25
N VAL A 560 37.29 -30.59 -37.58
CA VAL A 560 38.51 -30.52 -38.37
C VAL A 560 38.67 -29.07 -38.81
N ARG A 561 39.81 -28.48 -38.50
CA ARG A 561 40.12 -27.10 -38.90
C ARG A 561 40.87 -27.11 -40.22
N VAL A 562 40.64 -26.08 -41.02
CA VAL A 562 41.41 -25.81 -42.23
C VAL A 562 42.86 -25.57 -41.84
N GLY A 563 43.73 -26.52 -42.20
CA GLY A 563 45.17 -26.44 -41.99
C GLY A 563 45.91 -25.92 -43.22
N PRO A 564 47.24 -25.65 -43.10
CA PRO A 564 48.07 -25.18 -44.21
C PRO A 564 48.18 -26.18 -45.36
N GLU A 565 47.91 -27.46 -45.10
CA GLU A 565 47.92 -28.54 -46.09
C GLU A 565 46.53 -28.80 -46.71
N SER A 566 45.48 -28.09 -46.26
CA SER A 566 44.14 -28.21 -46.85
C SER A 566 44.10 -27.52 -48.22
N LYS A 567 43.26 -28.04 -49.12
CA LYS A 567 42.94 -27.37 -50.40
C LYS A 567 42.32 -25.98 -50.21
N HIS A 568 41.86 -25.69 -49.00
CA HIS A 568 41.22 -24.43 -48.59
C HIS A 568 42.12 -23.58 -47.69
N ALA A 569 43.46 -23.75 -47.74
CA ALA A 569 44.41 -23.07 -46.87
C ALA A 569 44.27 -21.53 -46.82
N GLU A 570 43.65 -20.89 -47.82
CA GLU A 570 43.28 -19.46 -47.81
C GLU A 570 42.27 -19.08 -46.71
N TYR A 571 41.60 -20.05 -46.11
CA TYR A 571 40.68 -19.92 -44.97
C TYR A 571 41.27 -20.54 -43.68
N GLU A 572 42.60 -20.51 -43.52
CA GLU A 572 43.31 -21.06 -42.36
C GLU A 572 42.64 -20.63 -41.03
N GLY A 573 42.42 -21.60 -40.15
CA GLY A 573 41.75 -21.38 -38.86
C GLY A 573 40.23 -21.57 -38.87
N GLY A 574 39.61 -21.62 -40.06
CA GLY A 574 38.19 -21.96 -40.25
C GLY A 574 37.87 -23.44 -39.97
N VAL A 575 36.59 -23.79 -40.04
CA VAL A 575 36.11 -25.18 -39.90
C VAL A 575 36.04 -25.83 -41.28
N GLU A 576 36.76 -26.92 -41.47
CA GLU A 576 36.73 -27.73 -42.69
C GLU A 576 35.55 -28.70 -42.62
N SER A 577 35.46 -29.45 -41.53
CA SER A 577 34.37 -30.39 -41.30
C SER A 577 34.02 -30.55 -39.83
N VAL A 578 32.82 -31.02 -39.60
CA VAL A 578 32.33 -31.51 -38.31
C VAL A 578 32.17 -33.02 -38.40
N HIS A 579 32.52 -33.71 -37.33
CA HIS A 579 32.22 -35.12 -37.18
C HIS A 579 31.58 -35.42 -35.83
N MET A 580 30.66 -36.38 -35.84
CA MET A 580 29.95 -36.88 -34.67
C MET A 580 29.90 -38.41 -34.72
N ARG A 581 30.17 -39.08 -33.61
CA ARG A 581 30.04 -40.54 -33.48
C ARG A 581 29.33 -40.95 -32.20
N TRP A 582 28.52 -42.00 -32.28
CA TRP A 582 27.92 -42.62 -31.11
C TRP A 582 29.00 -43.27 -30.27
N PHE A 583 28.96 -43.02 -28.97
CA PHE A 583 30.05 -43.32 -28.05
C PHE A 583 29.66 -44.32 -26.96
N GLY A 584 28.37 -44.34 -26.59
CA GLY A 584 27.82 -45.34 -25.68
C GLY A 584 26.40 -45.03 -25.24
N GLU A 585 25.82 -45.93 -24.44
CA GLU A 585 24.53 -45.68 -23.78
C GLU A 585 24.70 -44.73 -22.59
N GLY A 586 23.64 -43.98 -22.26
CA GLY A 586 23.59 -43.15 -21.05
C GLY A 586 23.30 -41.67 -21.32
N THR A 587 23.66 -40.84 -20.34
CA THR A 587 23.43 -39.39 -20.30
C THR A 587 24.74 -38.67 -19.97
N VAL A 588 24.88 -37.41 -20.38
CA VAL A 588 26.10 -36.62 -20.10
C VAL A 588 25.90 -35.75 -18.85
N ASP A 589 26.81 -35.86 -17.88
CA ASP A 589 26.91 -34.90 -16.78
C ASP A 589 27.74 -33.69 -17.23
N TYR A 590 27.05 -32.62 -17.62
CA TYR A 590 27.71 -31.39 -18.10
C TYR A 590 28.46 -30.62 -17.01
N SER A 591 28.37 -31.01 -15.73
CA SER A 591 29.23 -30.48 -14.66
C SER A 591 30.58 -31.19 -14.57
N ASN A 592 30.72 -32.35 -15.22
CA ASN A 592 31.95 -33.11 -15.36
C ASN A 592 31.85 -33.98 -16.62
N PRO A 593 32.00 -33.40 -17.83
CA PRO A 593 31.65 -34.06 -19.10
C PRO A 593 32.70 -35.10 -19.53
N LYS A 594 32.87 -36.13 -18.71
CA LYS A 594 33.71 -37.30 -18.99
C LYS A 594 32.80 -38.47 -19.39
N ALA A 595 33.06 -39.03 -20.56
CA ALA A 595 32.42 -40.25 -21.01
C ALA A 595 33.48 -41.29 -21.37
N GLU A 596 33.24 -42.54 -20.97
CA GLU A 596 34.04 -43.70 -21.37
C GLU A 596 33.43 -44.37 -22.60
N GLU A 597 34.29 -44.80 -23.53
CA GLU A 597 33.85 -45.42 -24.78
C GLU A 597 33.30 -46.81 -24.50
N SER A 598 32.07 -47.08 -24.94
CA SER A 598 31.51 -48.42 -24.84
C SER A 598 32.22 -49.37 -25.81
N GLU A 599 32.35 -50.65 -25.44
CA GLU A 599 32.88 -51.68 -26.33
C GLU A 599 32.04 -51.82 -27.61
N GLU A 600 30.73 -51.57 -27.52
CA GLU A 600 29.85 -51.53 -28.68
C GLU A 600 30.20 -50.38 -29.64
N ALA A 601 30.55 -49.20 -29.13
CA ALA A 601 30.97 -48.09 -29.98
C ALA A 601 32.24 -48.42 -30.76
N LYS A 602 33.21 -49.09 -30.12
CA LYS A 602 34.43 -49.57 -30.79
C LYS A 602 34.14 -50.58 -31.91
N LEU A 603 33.20 -51.50 -31.67
CA LEU A 603 32.77 -52.47 -32.68
C LEU A 603 32.07 -51.78 -33.85
N LEU A 604 31.17 -50.83 -33.58
CA LEU A 604 30.48 -50.06 -34.63
C LEU A 604 31.43 -49.21 -35.46
N GLU A 605 32.50 -48.70 -34.85
CA GLU A 605 33.55 -47.98 -35.56
C GLU A 605 34.26 -48.90 -36.56
N GLN A 606 34.69 -50.09 -36.13
CA GLN A 606 35.32 -51.10 -36.98
C GLN A 606 34.38 -51.61 -38.09
N GLU A 607 33.11 -51.87 -37.78
CA GLU A 607 32.11 -52.28 -38.77
C GLU A 607 31.73 -51.18 -39.76
N GLY A 608 31.93 -49.93 -39.35
CA GLY A 608 31.69 -48.74 -40.16
C GLY A 608 32.85 -48.41 -41.08
N GLU A 609 34.09 -48.80 -40.74
CA GLU A 609 35.26 -48.65 -41.60
C GLU A 609 35.07 -49.41 -42.91
N GLY A 610 35.13 -48.69 -44.04
CA GLY A 610 34.90 -49.24 -45.39
C GLY A 610 33.48 -49.12 -45.94
N LYS A 611 32.47 -48.77 -45.14
CA LYS A 611 31.12 -48.47 -45.67
C LYS A 611 31.09 -47.08 -46.33
N PRO A 612 30.39 -46.90 -47.47
CA PRO A 612 30.23 -45.57 -48.06
C PRO A 612 29.45 -44.65 -47.11
N TRP A 613 29.70 -43.35 -47.21
CA TRP A 613 28.90 -42.34 -46.51
C TRP A 613 27.58 -42.17 -47.25
N GLU A 614 26.45 -42.20 -46.54
CA GLU A 614 25.13 -41.96 -47.09
C GLU A 614 24.75 -40.48 -46.91
N ARG A 615 24.07 -39.88 -47.90
CA ARG A 615 23.45 -38.55 -47.78
C ARG A 615 22.31 -38.60 -46.76
N VAL A 616 22.45 -37.89 -45.64
CA VAL A 616 21.46 -37.83 -44.56
C VAL A 616 20.40 -36.76 -44.87
N CYS A 617 20.85 -35.53 -45.13
CA CYS A 617 20.02 -34.41 -45.52
C CYS A 617 20.85 -33.29 -46.16
N VAL A 618 20.16 -32.33 -46.78
CA VAL A 618 20.75 -31.05 -47.21
C VAL A 618 20.15 -29.92 -46.40
N LEU A 619 21.00 -29.00 -45.96
CA LEU A 619 20.63 -27.79 -45.23
C LEU A 619 21.17 -26.54 -45.95
N SER A 620 20.54 -25.40 -45.71
CA SER A 620 21.06 -24.07 -46.06
C SER A 620 21.49 -23.36 -44.77
N VAL A 621 22.56 -22.59 -44.85
CA VAL A 621 22.97 -21.64 -43.80
C VAL A 621 23.06 -20.28 -44.46
N ASP A 622 22.29 -19.32 -43.96
CA ASP A 622 22.07 -17.99 -44.56
C ASP A 622 22.63 -16.85 -43.70
N ALA A 623 22.95 -17.11 -42.42
CA ALA A 623 23.51 -16.15 -41.46
C ALA A 623 24.87 -16.62 -40.90
N GLY A 624 25.59 -17.42 -41.67
CA GLY A 624 26.97 -17.79 -41.37
C GLY A 624 27.20 -18.69 -40.14
N THR A 625 26.16 -19.22 -39.48
CA THR A 625 26.31 -20.08 -38.28
C THR A 625 25.43 -21.32 -38.37
N CYS A 626 26.07 -22.50 -38.37
CA CYS A 626 25.41 -23.79 -38.39
C CYS A 626 25.34 -24.39 -36.97
N GLY A 627 24.17 -24.90 -36.59
CA GLY A 627 23.97 -25.70 -35.38
C GLY A 627 23.67 -27.16 -35.71
N ILE A 628 24.28 -28.09 -34.98
CA ILE A 628 23.86 -29.50 -34.92
C ILE A 628 23.53 -29.83 -33.48
N LEU A 629 22.24 -29.85 -33.14
CA LEU A 629 21.75 -29.96 -31.76
C LEU A 629 20.79 -31.13 -31.59
N ALA A 630 20.93 -31.88 -30.50
CA ALA A 630 19.95 -32.89 -30.12
C ALA A 630 18.63 -32.23 -29.75
N ARG A 631 17.53 -32.67 -30.36
CA ARG A 631 16.19 -32.17 -30.03
C ARG A 631 15.85 -32.31 -28.54
N SER A 632 16.39 -33.34 -27.90
CA SER A 632 16.24 -33.61 -26.48
C SER A 632 16.83 -32.52 -25.58
N SER A 633 17.90 -31.81 -25.99
CA SER A 633 18.49 -30.73 -25.18
C SER A 633 17.63 -29.47 -25.16
N LEU A 634 16.86 -29.23 -26.23
CA LEU A 634 15.94 -28.10 -26.39
C LEU A 634 14.50 -28.41 -25.93
N SER A 635 14.19 -29.69 -25.73
CA SER A 635 12.88 -30.17 -25.29
C SER A 635 12.63 -29.94 -23.79
N ARG A 636 11.38 -30.11 -23.34
CA ARG A 636 11.01 -29.96 -21.92
C ARG A 636 11.84 -30.89 -21.03
N GLY A 637 12.62 -30.31 -20.12
CA GLY A 637 13.52 -31.04 -19.23
C GLY A 637 14.94 -31.24 -19.78
N GLY A 638 15.19 -30.83 -21.03
CA GLY A 638 16.52 -30.76 -21.63
C GLY A 638 17.40 -29.69 -21.00
N PHE A 639 18.71 -29.83 -21.17
CA PHE A 639 19.70 -28.97 -20.52
C PHE A 639 19.59 -27.49 -20.94
N LEU A 640 19.28 -27.25 -22.22
CA LEU A 640 19.16 -25.93 -22.82
C LEU A 640 17.74 -25.36 -22.73
N ARG A 641 16.84 -25.99 -21.96
CA ARG A 641 15.46 -25.53 -21.82
C ARG A 641 15.20 -24.99 -20.42
N SER A 642 14.81 -23.72 -20.35
CA SER A 642 14.29 -23.08 -19.14
C SER A 642 12.80 -22.75 -19.28
N ARG A 643 12.11 -22.59 -18.15
CA ARG A 643 10.78 -21.96 -18.11
C ARG A 643 10.86 -20.43 -18.08
N PHE A 644 12.04 -19.90 -17.76
CA PHE A 644 12.29 -18.47 -17.54
C PHE A 644 13.03 -17.81 -18.70
N VAL A 645 13.57 -18.61 -19.63
CA VAL A 645 14.25 -18.15 -20.84
C VAL A 645 13.55 -18.82 -22.02
N ASP A 646 13.22 -18.03 -23.02
CA ASP A 646 12.61 -18.52 -24.25
C ASP A 646 13.62 -19.30 -25.10
N LEU A 647 13.10 -20.09 -26.04
CA LEU A 647 13.97 -20.93 -26.87
C LEU A 647 14.76 -20.09 -27.88
N GLU A 648 14.15 -18.99 -28.35
CA GLU A 648 14.78 -18.07 -29.30
C GLU A 648 16.00 -17.39 -28.68
N GLY A 649 15.88 -16.85 -27.45
CA GLY A 649 17.02 -16.30 -26.73
C GLY A 649 18.13 -17.32 -26.45
N VAL A 650 17.78 -18.61 -26.26
CA VAL A 650 18.77 -19.70 -26.17
C VAL A 650 19.52 -19.88 -27.48
N LEU A 651 18.83 -19.98 -28.61
CA LEU A 651 19.45 -20.19 -29.92
C LEU A 651 20.29 -18.99 -30.35
N GLU A 652 19.79 -17.77 -30.14
CA GLU A 652 20.51 -16.51 -30.43
C GLU A 652 21.81 -16.42 -29.61
N THR A 653 21.72 -16.65 -28.29
CA THR A 653 22.91 -16.63 -27.43
C THR A 653 23.93 -17.71 -27.83
N LEU A 654 23.47 -18.90 -28.26
CA LEU A 654 24.37 -19.95 -28.74
C LEU A 654 25.00 -19.60 -30.10
N ALA A 655 24.25 -18.96 -31.00
CA ALA A 655 24.76 -18.47 -32.28
C ALA A 655 25.85 -17.39 -32.09
N GLU A 656 25.71 -16.55 -31.07
CA GLU A 656 26.68 -15.52 -30.69
C GLU A 656 27.91 -16.05 -29.94
N GLY A 657 28.02 -17.38 -29.72
CA GLY A 657 29.16 -18.00 -29.04
C GLY A 657 29.01 -18.13 -27.51
N GLY A 658 27.80 -17.93 -26.97
CA GLY A 658 27.48 -18.08 -25.56
C GLY A 658 27.29 -16.75 -24.80
N PRO A 659 26.82 -16.80 -23.53
CA PRO A 659 26.43 -15.62 -22.75
C PRO A 659 27.59 -14.69 -22.34
N GLY A 660 28.84 -15.11 -22.56
CA GLY A 660 30.02 -14.26 -22.43
C GLY A 660 30.55 -13.90 -23.82
N SER A 661 30.01 -12.81 -24.40
CA SER A 661 30.20 -12.30 -25.78
C SER A 661 31.64 -11.90 -26.18
N GLY A 662 32.63 -12.68 -25.75
CA GLY A 662 34.04 -12.60 -26.16
C GLY A 662 34.54 -13.88 -26.85
N MET A 663 33.73 -14.94 -26.95
CA MET A 663 34.03 -16.08 -27.80
C MET A 663 33.68 -15.74 -29.25
N TYR A 664 34.61 -15.07 -29.93
CA TYR A 664 34.60 -14.90 -31.39
C TYR A 664 34.20 -16.20 -32.08
N LEU A 665 33.22 -16.13 -33.00
CA LEU A 665 32.99 -16.97 -34.20
C LEU A 665 33.76 -18.31 -34.26
N SER A 666 33.76 -19.10 -33.19
CA SER A 666 34.64 -20.26 -33.07
C SER A 666 33.77 -21.49 -32.91
N PRO A 667 34.17 -22.60 -33.55
CA PRO A 667 33.47 -23.87 -33.38
C PRO A 667 33.42 -24.24 -31.91
N THR A 668 32.21 -24.35 -31.38
CA THR A 668 31.94 -24.48 -29.95
C THR A 668 31.09 -25.71 -29.69
N HIS A 669 31.55 -26.57 -28.79
CA HIS A 669 30.72 -27.65 -28.26
C HIS A 669 29.73 -27.08 -27.25
N VAL A 670 28.46 -27.47 -27.36
CA VAL A 670 27.40 -26.99 -26.48
C VAL A 670 26.62 -28.17 -25.90
N PRO A 671 25.90 -28.02 -24.78
CA PRO A 671 25.09 -29.10 -24.26
C PRO A 671 24.08 -29.62 -25.30
N GLY A 672 24.23 -30.89 -25.69
CA GLY A 672 23.42 -31.53 -26.71
C GLY A 672 23.94 -31.39 -28.14
N GLY A 673 25.11 -30.81 -28.40
CA GLY A 673 25.67 -30.81 -29.75
C GLY A 673 26.78 -29.80 -29.96
N ILE A 674 26.75 -29.12 -31.10
CA ILE A 674 27.74 -28.12 -31.48
C ILE A 674 27.09 -26.92 -32.17
N VAL A 675 27.80 -25.80 -32.10
CA VAL A 675 27.55 -24.61 -32.91
C VAL A 675 28.87 -24.24 -33.57
N CYS A 676 28.85 -23.98 -34.87
CA CYS A 676 30.03 -23.57 -35.60
C CYS A 676 29.68 -22.48 -36.62
N PRO A 677 30.58 -21.50 -36.84
CA PRO A 677 30.48 -20.69 -38.04
C PRO A 677 30.51 -21.63 -39.26
N SER A 678 29.67 -21.38 -40.26
CA SER A 678 29.76 -22.11 -41.53
C SER A 678 31.08 -21.77 -42.21
N GLY A 679 31.67 -22.73 -42.95
CA GLY A 679 33.02 -22.64 -43.53
C GLY A 679 33.30 -21.34 -44.33
N PRO A 680 33.08 -21.30 -45.65
CA PRO A 680 33.33 -20.10 -46.48
C PRO A 680 32.29 -18.98 -46.34
N GLY A 681 31.13 -19.22 -45.71
CA GLY A 681 30.02 -18.26 -45.66
C GLY A 681 28.65 -18.92 -45.77
N ASP A 682 27.70 -18.22 -46.41
CA ASP A 682 26.34 -18.70 -46.61
C ASP A 682 26.27 -19.71 -47.78
N GLY A 683 25.47 -20.77 -47.66
CA GLY A 683 25.37 -21.79 -48.70
C GLY A 683 24.63 -23.08 -48.30
N GLY A 684 24.53 -24.00 -49.28
CA GLY A 684 23.94 -25.32 -49.10
C GLY A 684 24.99 -26.38 -48.74
N TYR A 685 24.70 -27.23 -47.76
CA TYR A 685 25.63 -28.26 -47.27
C TYR A 685 24.99 -29.64 -47.17
N VAL A 686 25.81 -30.69 -47.37
CA VAL A 686 25.40 -32.10 -47.18
C VAL A 686 25.83 -32.60 -45.82
N LEU A 687 24.85 -33.04 -45.07
CA LEU A 687 25.10 -33.90 -43.93
C LEU A 687 25.21 -35.35 -44.41
N GLY A 688 26.37 -35.97 -44.21
CA GLY A 688 26.60 -37.39 -44.45
C GLY A 688 26.47 -38.22 -43.17
N GLY A 689 26.21 -39.53 -43.30
CA GLY A 689 26.19 -40.44 -42.16
C GLY A 689 26.46 -41.90 -42.50
N ARG A 690 26.61 -42.71 -41.44
CA ARG A 690 26.67 -44.18 -41.51
C ARG A 690 25.70 -44.79 -40.52
N ARG A 691 25.04 -45.87 -40.92
CA ARG A 691 24.07 -46.61 -40.11
C ARG A 691 24.66 -47.86 -39.47
N ASP A 692 24.12 -48.23 -38.31
CA ASP A 692 24.32 -49.55 -37.72
C ASP A 692 23.49 -50.64 -38.44
N GLY A 693 23.64 -51.90 -38.03
CA GLY A 693 22.86 -53.02 -38.55
C GLY A 693 21.34 -52.92 -38.31
N GLN A 694 20.88 -51.96 -37.49
CA GLN A 694 19.46 -51.67 -37.25
C GLN A 694 18.96 -50.46 -38.06
N GLY A 695 19.81 -49.90 -38.93
CA GLY A 695 19.47 -48.76 -39.76
C GLY A 695 19.44 -47.43 -39.00
N ARG A 696 20.06 -47.33 -37.83
CA ARG A 696 20.17 -46.07 -37.05
C ARG A 696 21.49 -45.39 -37.33
N TRP A 697 21.51 -44.06 -37.42
CA TRP A 697 22.74 -43.30 -37.58
C TRP A 697 23.62 -43.46 -36.34
N VAL A 698 24.88 -43.88 -36.54
CA VAL A 698 25.91 -44.02 -35.51
C VAL A 698 27.14 -43.17 -35.78
N ARG A 699 27.24 -42.60 -36.98
CA ARG A 699 28.23 -41.59 -37.35
C ARG A 699 27.59 -40.58 -38.28
N ILE A 700 27.87 -39.30 -38.06
CA ILE A 700 27.36 -38.18 -38.85
C ILE A 700 28.53 -37.22 -39.09
N GLY A 701 28.56 -36.57 -40.25
CA GLY A 701 29.58 -35.59 -40.59
C GLY A 701 29.03 -34.54 -41.54
N LEU A 702 29.50 -33.31 -41.38
CA LEU A 702 29.19 -32.19 -42.24
C LEU A 702 30.51 -31.66 -42.79
N ASP A 703 30.64 -31.66 -44.10
CA ASP A 703 31.80 -31.08 -44.79
C ASP A 703 31.37 -29.72 -45.37
N PHE A 704 32.01 -28.65 -44.94
CA PHE A 704 31.64 -27.29 -45.35
C PHE A 704 32.21 -26.89 -46.72
N TRP A 705 33.10 -27.70 -47.29
CA TRP A 705 33.82 -27.37 -48.51
C TRP A 705 33.56 -28.35 -49.65
N ARG A 706 32.81 -29.42 -49.37
CA ARG A 706 32.29 -30.31 -50.40
C ARG A 706 31.12 -29.65 -51.11
N ASP A 707 31.43 -29.07 -52.27
CA ASP A 707 30.46 -28.43 -53.16
C ASP A 707 29.50 -29.47 -53.75
N LEU A 708 28.22 -29.36 -53.38
CA LEU A 708 27.14 -30.21 -53.90
C LEU A 708 26.94 -30.03 -55.40
N THR A 709 27.18 -28.82 -55.90
CA THR A 709 26.85 -28.47 -57.29
C THR A 709 27.82 -29.11 -58.28
N LYS A 710 29.08 -29.32 -57.87
CA LYS A 710 30.08 -29.96 -58.72
C LYS A 710 30.00 -31.48 -58.76
N GLY A 711 29.53 -32.12 -57.68
CA GLY A 711 29.41 -33.58 -57.64
C GLY A 711 28.27 -34.12 -58.50
N GLU A 712 27.18 -33.35 -58.66
CA GLU A 712 26.08 -33.71 -59.57
C GLU A 712 26.47 -33.45 -61.04
N GLU A 713 27.30 -32.42 -61.33
CA GLU A 713 27.87 -32.20 -62.68
C GLU A 713 28.92 -33.25 -63.07
N GLU A 714 29.79 -33.69 -62.13
CA GLU A 714 30.78 -34.74 -62.39
C GLU A 714 30.15 -36.15 -62.53
N GLU A 715 29.07 -36.46 -61.79
CA GLU A 715 28.31 -37.71 -61.98
C GLU A 715 27.46 -37.70 -63.27
N GLU A 716 26.89 -36.55 -63.69
CA GLU A 716 26.22 -36.43 -65.00
C GLU A 716 27.22 -36.47 -66.17
N GLU A 717 28.42 -35.88 -66.04
CA GLU A 717 29.48 -36.01 -67.06
C GLU A 717 30.07 -37.44 -67.14
N GLU A 718 30.23 -38.16 -66.02
CA GLU A 718 30.66 -39.58 -66.05
C GLU A 718 29.57 -40.51 -66.60
N GLU A 719 28.27 -40.26 -66.33
CA GLU A 719 27.16 -41.01 -66.95
C GLU A 719 27.01 -40.69 -68.46
N GLU A 720 27.27 -39.45 -68.90
CA GLU A 720 27.29 -39.10 -70.33
C GLU A 720 28.52 -39.69 -71.06
N GLU A 721 29.69 -39.78 -70.43
CA GLU A 721 30.87 -40.44 -71.02
C GLU A 721 30.72 -41.98 -71.11
N GLU A 722 30.06 -42.64 -70.13
CA GLU A 722 29.76 -44.07 -70.22
C GLU A 722 28.70 -44.41 -71.28
N GLU A 723 27.75 -43.50 -71.57
CA GLU A 723 26.77 -43.67 -72.67
C GLU A 723 27.37 -43.41 -74.08
N GLU A 724 28.48 -42.68 -74.21
CA GLU A 724 29.18 -42.50 -75.50
C GLU A 724 30.15 -43.65 -75.87
N ASP A 725 30.55 -44.48 -74.89
CA ASP A 725 31.45 -45.63 -75.06
C ASP A 725 30.73 -47.01 -75.20
N GLU A 726 29.40 -47.07 -75.05
CA GLU A 726 28.53 -48.23 -75.40
C GLU A 726 27.94 -48.15 -76.83
#